data_AF-A0A9W9VXI6-F1
#
_entry.id   AF-A0A9W9VXI6-F1
#
_cell.length_a   1.000
_cell.length_b   1.000
_cell.length_c   1.000
_cell.angle_alpha   90.00
_cell.angle_beta   90.00
_cell.angle_gamma   90.00
#
_symmetry.space_group_name_H-M   'P 1'
#
loop_
_entity.id
_entity.type
_entity.pdbx_description
1 polymer ?
#
loop_
_entity_poly.entity_id
_entity_poly.type
_entity_poly.pdbx_seq_one_letter_code
_entity_poly.pdbx_strand_id
1 'polypeptide(L)'
;MPTKPTFDSLPLHPDGPRGNAWGLFGDKDQMGMLNLLTSENTAAAAKEIVEGVRVSTDWPLNSMATPCFGRAAFQHTIKNKAPRPVNDDILVLNTQSSSQWDGFRHFGAKDGSFYNGCSQHDIESSTRNGIHVWADNGGIVGRGVLLDYVTWAEAKGKPVNCFEAQSIPLDDLLEVADSQKTTFRPGDILFIRTGWTRAYEKLTQAECEQLANYAAPPVIGVKSSEAILRWIWETGFAAVAGDQPAFEAYPCQNSDFFLHEWLLAGWGVPIGELFDLERLSRECRQRGRYTFFFSSVPLKINRSLGSGESSERDAIDVAIAKLDAPVAHLFPALHALMSLLSSIAIAGSHTPYPQWLEYVFLEDPGHLQYTRRAPGWLSPSRPTPSSGPSTATRGSESEMMPLERDDWWYKGTDNLFLNRSGEHHFVGASSTTHLAKRLNPTSSNLAWDVRPLYDDPSSLRRPVAGALPQLPPFDFAKRLFWVQYAYIGTIFSLIHPKEFEERLDFVYHQPPDFSHRETCLVYCQSLLVIAFGLMYSVNQWSGDDGPPGFKYFKHALRLLPDIYEEGSIFFVEVLCYVAYYMQNLNRRDAAFLYIGLALRMAISLGLHQEVSDQDITPTDRNRRRRAWWSVYSLDRILSVKSGNPITIHDEDIGITWPAALDGSTSDPWPGIVLTHYTQLSRILGRIGEEIYRKKPRSGSNLIMSVQSITNDLSGWLRQVPDRLRIDFTTLDSPINRESVSINLHFYSCVNMTARPLVFYVIQRRLDAGMMGASAEDWKEGLAPNTVAVIDSCITAARATTMIMDAAAKQNLIATYGYLDGEYIFSAALLLVMVNAAFPHNETSARSMETALTLLRSMADRGNAYLGSRHSLLLELRASIGPKPAGNDLDGPGATLVIPPSPNGEHATGTTTLADPEPHPTVPTEDWQSDLPSFQDISFQFDLNDDPALWEGALNQIDIDMDTDWIENTLKRL
;
A
#
# COMPACT_ATOMS: atom_id res chain seq x y z
N MET A 1 2.90 -30.07 6.60
CA MET A 1 1.54 -30.45 7.03
C MET A 1 1.60 -31.74 7.82
N PRO A 2 1.09 -31.77 9.05
CA PRO A 2 0.99 -33.01 9.83
C PRO A 2 0.11 -34.02 9.10
N THR A 3 0.43 -35.31 9.22
CA THR A 3 -0.37 -36.37 8.60
C THR A 3 -1.71 -36.47 9.32
N LYS A 4 -2.82 -36.24 8.60
CA LYS A 4 -4.18 -36.30 9.17
C LYS A 4 -4.48 -37.73 9.67
N PRO A 5 -4.88 -37.91 10.94
CA PRO A 5 -5.26 -39.22 11.47
C PRO A 5 -6.51 -39.79 10.78
N THR A 6 -6.72 -41.10 10.90
CA THR A 6 -8.00 -41.72 10.50
C THR A 6 -9.09 -41.40 11.53
N PHE A 7 -10.35 -41.47 11.12
CA PHE A 7 -11.49 -41.19 11.99
C PHE A 7 -11.48 -42.07 13.26
N ASP A 8 -11.09 -43.33 13.14
CA ASP A 8 -11.03 -44.29 14.27
C ASP A 8 -9.94 -43.99 15.30
N SER A 9 -9.01 -43.07 14.98
CA SER A 9 -7.97 -42.63 15.91
C SER A 9 -8.31 -41.36 16.69
N LEU A 10 -9.52 -40.81 16.48
CA LEU A 10 -10.05 -39.70 17.27
C LEU A 10 -10.70 -40.22 18.57
N PRO A 11 -10.62 -39.49 19.70
CA PRO A 11 -10.07 -38.13 19.84
C PRO A 11 -8.54 -38.08 19.92
N LEU A 12 -7.94 -36.97 19.47
CA LEU A 12 -6.50 -36.72 19.62
C LEU A 12 -6.14 -36.20 21.01
N HIS A 13 -6.99 -35.36 21.60
CA HIS A 13 -6.81 -34.85 22.95
C HIS A 13 -7.76 -35.58 23.93
N PRO A 14 -7.24 -36.28 24.95
CA PRO A 14 -8.07 -37.06 25.88
C PRO A 14 -9.09 -36.24 26.67
N ASP A 15 -8.73 -35.00 27.02
CA ASP A 15 -9.58 -34.10 27.82
C ASP A 15 -10.58 -33.27 26.98
N GLY A 16 -10.60 -33.46 25.65
CA GLY A 16 -11.52 -32.76 24.76
C GLY A 16 -12.82 -33.53 24.51
N PRO A 17 -13.78 -32.93 23.77
CA PRO A 17 -15.05 -33.57 23.46
C PRO A 17 -14.85 -34.81 22.58
N ARG A 18 -15.86 -35.66 22.52
CA ARG A 18 -15.83 -36.94 21.79
C ARG A 18 -15.33 -36.73 20.35
N GLY A 19 -14.30 -37.48 19.99
CA GLY A 19 -13.77 -37.50 18.63
C GLY A 19 -13.11 -36.19 18.16
N ASN A 20 -12.69 -35.31 19.08
CA ASN A 20 -11.98 -34.08 18.74
C ASN A 20 -10.65 -34.32 18.00
N ALA A 21 -10.25 -33.34 17.20
CA ALA A 21 -8.97 -33.30 16.50
C ALA A 21 -8.04 -32.21 17.08
N TRP A 22 -8.21 -31.86 18.35
CA TRP A 22 -7.45 -30.77 18.97
C TRP A 22 -5.95 -31.08 19.00
N GLY A 23 -5.15 -30.05 18.81
CA GLY A 23 -3.69 -30.17 18.68
C GLY A 23 -3.21 -30.68 17.31
N LEU A 24 -4.08 -31.09 16.37
CA LEU A 24 -3.66 -31.57 15.04
C LEU A 24 -2.76 -30.56 14.31
N PHE A 25 -3.12 -29.28 14.34
CA PHE A 25 -2.34 -28.18 13.77
C PHE A 25 -1.59 -27.35 14.84
N GLY A 26 -1.51 -27.88 16.07
CA GLY A 26 -0.90 -27.23 17.24
C GLY A 26 -1.91 -26.66 18.24
N ASP A 27 -1.50 -26.57 19.50
CA ASP A 27 -2.37 -26.20 20.64
C ASP A 27 -2.87 -24.74 20.62
N LYS A 28 -2.25 -23.91 19.78
CA LYS A 28 -2.62 -22.50 19.57
C LYS A 28 -3.32 -22.24 18.23
N ASP A 29 -3.59 -23.30 17.47
CA ASP A 29 -4.28 -23.19 16.19
C ASP A 29 -5.69 -22.62 16.38
N GLN A 30 -6.07 -21.77 15.42
CA GLN A 30 -7.35 -21.07 15.31
C GLN A 30 -7.90 -21.11 13.87
N MET A 31 -7.19 -21.79 12.95
CA MET A 31 -7.58 -21.96 11.55
C MET A 31 -8.29 -23.31 11.31
N GLY A 32 -8.09 -24.30 12.18
CA GLY A 32 -8.73 -25.61 12.05
C GLY A 32 -8.42 -26.27 10.72
N MET A 33 -9.43 -26.83 10.08
CA MET A 33 -9.30 -27.49 8.78
C MET A 33 -9.11 -26.51 7.62
N LEU A 34 -9.22 -25.19 7.83
CA LEU A 34 -8.76 -24.20 6.84
C LEU A 34 -7.25 -24.25 6.64
N ASN A 35 -6.48 -24.83 7.56
CA ASN A 35 -5.06 -25.13 7.34
C ASN A 35 -4.84 -26.05 6.11
N LEU A 36 -5.87 -26.78 5.65
CA LEU A 36 -5.83 -27.56 4.40
C LEU A 36 -5.82 -26.69 3.13
N LEU A 37 -6.19 -25.42 3.22
CA LEU A 37 -6.13 -24.44 2.13
C LEU A 37 -4.70 -23.88 1.99
N THR A 38 -3.74 -24.77 1.77
CA THR A 38 -2.33 -24.37 1.58
C THR A 38 -2.15 -23.56 0.30
N SER A 39 -1.04 -22.82 0.20
CA SER A 39 -0.67 -22.13 -1.03
C SER A 39 -0.72 -23.02 -2.27
N GLU A 40 -0.29 -24.29 -2.15
CA GLU A 40 -0.33 -25.26 -3.25
C GLU A 40 -1.76 -25.66 -3.62
N ASN A 41 -2.61 -25.94 -2.64
CA ASN A 41 -4.01 -26.32 -2.87
C ASN A 41 -4.81 -25.14 -3.45
N THR A 42 -4.58 -23.93 -2.97
CA THR A 42 -5.19 -22.70 -3.48
C THR A 42 -4.74 -22.38 -4.90
N ALA A 43 -3.43 -22.52 -5.19
CA ALA A 43 -2.92 -22.38 -6.55
C ALA A 43 -3.44 -23.47 -7.50
N ALA A 44 -3.63 -24.70 -7.01
CA ALA A 44 -4.25 -25.77 -7.78
C ALA A 44 -5.74 -25.47 -8.05
N ALA A 45 -6.47 -24.94 -7.08
CA ALA A 45 -7.85 -24.52 -7.24
C ALA A 45 -8.00 -23.40 -8.28
N ALA A 46 -7.04 -22.47 -8.37
CA ALA A 46 -7.06 -21.40 -9.36
C ALA A 46 -7.10 -21.92 -10.81
N LYS A 47 -6.66 -23.16 -11.06
CA LYS A 47 -6.75 -23.82 -12.38
C LYS A 47 -8.18 -24.20 -12.77
N GLU A 48 -9.13 -24.20 -11.83
CA GLU A 48 -10.55 -24.36 -12.13
C GLU A 48 -11.13 -23.12 -12.83
N ILE A 49 -10.41 -21.99 -12.83
CA ILE A 49 -10.76 -20.76 -13.57
C ILE A 49 -10.42 -20.95 -15.05
N VAL A 50 -11.37 -21.48 -15.82
CA VAL A 50 -11.20 -21.72 -17.26
C VAL A 50 -11.91 -20.66 -18.11
N GLU A 51 -13.14 -20.29 -17.74
CA GLU A 51 -14.02 -19.47 -18.58
C GLU A 51 -14.26 -18.06 -18.02
N GLY A 52 -13.77 -17.77 -16.82
CA GLY A 52 -13.97 -16.46 -16.16
C GLY A 52 -15.43 -16.15 -15.78
N VAL A 53 -16.30 -17.15 -15.76
CA VAL A 53 -17.71 -17.01 -15.34
C VAL A 53 -17.76 -16.76 -13.84
N ARG A 54 -18.40 -15.66 -13.45
CA ARG A 54 -18.52 -15.23 -12.05
C ARG A 54 -19.95 -15.42 -11.56
N VAL A 55 -20.07 -16.13 -10.45
CA VAL A 55 -21.35 -16.42 -9.79
C VAL A 55 -21.26 -15.92 -8.36
N SER A 56 -22.18 -15.04 -7.96
CA SER A 56 -22.37 -14.73 -6.54
C SER A 56 -23.11 -15.88 -5.89
N THR A 57 -22.66 -16.27 -4.70
CA THR A 57 -23.35 -17.25 -3.85
C THR A 57 -24.02 -16.58 -2.64
N ASP A 58 -24.11 -15.25 -2.64
CA ASP A 58 -24.67 -14.45 -1.56
C ASP A 58 -26.18 -14.32 -1.75
N TRP A 59 -26.94 -14.83 -0.80
CA TRP A 59 -28.38 -14.62 -0.70
C TRP A 59 -28.64 -13.20 -0.15
N PRO A 60 -29.59 -12.43 -0.71
CA PRO A 60 -29.80 -11.05 -0.29
C PRO A 60 -30.11 -10.94 1.21
N LEU A 61 -29.50 -9.95 1.89
CA LEU A 61 -29.58 -9.78 3.36
C LEU A 61 -31.00 -9.61 3.90
N ASN A 62 -31.92 -9.15 3.06
CA ASN A 62 -33.33 -8.94 3.38
C ASN A 62 -34.25 -10.09 2.95
N SER A 63 -33.71 -11.19 2.40
CA SER A 63 -34.54 -12.30 1.88
C SER A 63 -35.30 -13.01 2.99
N MET A 64 -34.69 -13.19 4.15
CA MET A 64 -35.35 -13.73 5.34
C MET A 64 -35.95 -12.60 6.20
N ALA A 65 -37.06 -12.03 5.74
CA ALA A 65 -37.73 -10.92 6.42
C ALA A 65 -38.16 -11.25 7.88
N THR A 66 -38.49 -12.52 8.14
CA THR A 66 -38.81 -13.03 9.47
C THR A 66 -37.84 -14.18 9.80
N PRO A 67 -36.68 -13.89 10.40
CA PRO A 67 -35.68 -14.91 10.69
C PRO A 67 -36.15 -15.99 11.65
N CYS A 68 -35.71 -17.23 11.41
CA CYS A 68 -35.89 -18.35 12.33
C CYS A 68 -35.02 -18.19 13.60
N PHE A 69 -35.22 -19.08 14.58
CA PHE A 69 -34.41 -19.16 15.81
C PHE A 69 -34.44 -17.90 16.69
N GLY A 70 -35.49 -17.09 16.59
CA GLY A 70 -35.62 -15.84 17.36
C GLY A 70 -34.58 -14.78 16.99
N ARG A 71 -33.95 -14.87 15.82
CA ARG A 71 -32.94 -13.92 15.34
C ARG A 71 -33.60 -12.58 14.97
N ALA A 72 -32.86 -11.49 15.19
CA ALA A 72 -33.33 -10.16 14.81
C ALA A 72 -33.46 -10.03 13.28
N ALA A 73 -34.55 -9.43 12.82
CA ALA A 73 -34.78 -9.12 11.42
C ALA A 73 -33.77 -8.07 10.90
N PHE A 74 -33.41 -8.20 9.62
CA PHE A 74 -32.56 -7.22 8.94
C PHE A 74 -33.26 -5.87 8.84
N GLN A 75 -32.55 -4.80 9.21
CA GLN A 75 -33.01 -3.43 9.04
C GLN A 75 -32.01 -2.64 8.20
N HIS A 76 -32.51 -1.97 7.17
CA HIS A 76 -31.75 -1.05 6.34
C HIS A 76 -32.39 0.33 6.46
N THR A 77 -31.65 1.26 7.05
CA THR A 77 -32.08 2.65 7.19
C THR A 77 -31.26 3.52 6.25
N ILE A 78 -31.92 4.16 5.30
CA ILE A 78 -31.31 5.14 4.41
C ILE A 78 -31.41 6.52 5.08
N LYS A 79 -30.27 7.06 5.52
CA LYS A 79 -30.12 8.42 6.03
C LYS A 79 -29.86 9.37 4.87
N ASN A 80 -30.94 9.93 4.35
CA ASN A 80 -30.85 11.03 3.39
C ASN A 80 -30.28 12.29 4.06
N LYS A 81 -29.27 12.89 3.44
CA LYS A 81 -28.60 14.11 3.89
C LYS A 81 -29.15 15.36 3.21
N ALA A 82 -30.45 15.42 2.94
CA ALA A 82 -31.11 16.56 2.29
C ALA A 82 -30.72 17.90 2.95
N PRO A 83 -30.54 18.98 2.16
CA PRO A 83 -30.79 19.06 0.72
C PRO A 83 -29.68 18.43 -0.16
N ARG A 84 -28.61 17.89 0.43
CA ARG A 84 -27.57 17.15 -0.27
C ARG A 84 -28.16 15.86 -0.87
N PRO A 85 -27.93 15.53 -2.15
CA PRO A 85 -28.42 14.28 -2.76
C PRO A 85 -27.55 13.09 -2.34
N VAL A 86 -27.24 12.98 -1.04
CA VAL A 86 -26.40 11.94 -0.45
C VAL A 86 -27.24 11.12 0.50
N ASN A 87 -27.05 9.81 0.47
CA ASN A 87 -27.68 8.87 1.39
C ASN A 87 -26.57 8.07 2.07
N ASP A 88 -26.58 8.01 3.40
CA ASP A 88 -25.81 7.02 4.14
C ASP A 88 -26.73 5.84 4.46
N ASP A 89 -26.19 4.63 4.50
CA ASP A 89 -26.94 3.44 4.91
C ASP A 89 -26.51 2.98 6.30
N ILE A 90 -27.49 2.62 7.14
CA ILE A 90 -27.26 1.89 8.39
C ILE A 90 -27.88 0.52 8.25
N LEU A 91 -27.06 -0.51 8.44
CA LEU A 91 -27.48 -1.90 8.44
C LEU A 91 -27.45 -2.41 9.88
N VAL A 92 -28.60 -2.88 10.36
CA VAL A 92 -28.69 -3.67 11.61
C VAL A 92 -29.05 -5.08 11.19
N LEU A 93 -28.17 -6.03 11.49
CA LEU A 93 -28.37 -7.42 11.11
C LEU A 93 -27.96 -8.38 12.22
N ASN A 94 -28.64 -9.51 12.30
CA ASN A 94 -28.09 -10.70 12.92
C ASN A 94 -27.20 -11.38 11.88
N THR A 95 -25.95 -11.67 12.24
CA THR A 95 -24.95 -12.22 11.32
C THR A 95 -25.27 -13.64 10.87
N GLN A 96 -26.24 -14.30 11.49
CA GLN A 96 -26.75 -15.62 11.13
C GLN A 96 -28.08 -15.58 10.33
N SER A 97 -28.51 -14.44 9.79
CA SER A 97 -29.81 -14.32 9.09
C SER A 97 -29.75 -14.31 7.55
N SER A 98 -28.57 -14.47 6.94
CA SER A 98 -28.38 -14.64 5.49
C SER A 98 -27.14 -15.51 5.19
N SER A 99 -26.62 -15.55 3.96
CA SER A 99 -25.40 -16.32 3.64
C SER A 99 -24.26 -16.01 4.60
N GLN A 100 -23.80 -17.04 5.33
CA GLN A 100 -22.90 -16.88 6.46
C GLN A 100 -21.85 -17.99 6.57
N TRP A 101 -20.77 -17.70 7.29
CA TRP A 101 -19.85 -18.71 7.81
C TRP A 101 -19.88 -18.73 9.34
N ASP A 102 -20.19 -19.89 9.91
CA ASP A 102 -20.11 -20.13 11.34
C ASP A 102 -18.66 -20.38 11.77
N GLY A 103 -18.17 -19.44 12.58
CA GLY A 103 -16.87 -19.51 13.23
C GLY A 103 -16.82 -20.51 14.37
N PHE A 104 -15.62 -20.88 14.84
CA PHE A 104 -15.47 -21.82 15.96
C PHE A 104 -15.92 -21.27 17.33
N ARG A 105 -16.44 -20.04 17.36
CA ARG A 105 -17.10 -19.40 18.51
C ARG A 105 -18.62 -19.59 18.50
N HIS A 106 -19.18 -20.08 17.38
CA HIS A 106 -20.62 -20.12 17.15
C HIS A 106 -21.33 -21.19 17.97
N PHE A 107 -20.81 -22.41 17.93
CA PHE A 107 -21.42 -23.56 18.57
C PHE A 107 -20.35 -24.37 19.32
N GLY A 108 -20.56 -24.58 20.62
CA GLY A 108 -19.71 -25.38 21.49
C GLY A 108 -20.15 -26.85 21.54
N ALA A 109 -19.27 -27.72 22.01
CA ALA A 109 -19.61 -29.09 22.35
C ALA A 109 -20.52 -29.16 23.60
N LYS A 110 -21.14 -30.31 23.85
CA LYS A 110 -22.04 -30.54 25.00
C LYS A 110 -21.42 -30.24 26.36
N ASP A 111 -20.10 -30.33 26.49
CA ASP A 111 -19.37 -30.00 27.72
C ASP A 111 -19.09 -28.50 27.89
N GLY A 112 -19.53 -27.67 26.95
CA GLY A 112 -19.34 -26.21 26.94
C GLY A 112 -18.00 -25.77 26.37
N SER A 113 -17.19 -26.68 25.85
CA SER A 113 -15.92 -26.37 25.20
C SER A 113 -16.10 -26.02 23.72
N PHE A 114 -15.22 -25.17 23.22
CA PHE A 114 -15.11 -24.77 21.82
C PHE A 114 -13.77 -25.26 21.27
N TYR A 115 -13.55 -25.06 19.96
CA TYR A 115 -12.37 -25.57 19.26
C TYR A 115 -11.05 -25.34 20.01
N ASN A 116 -10.24 -26.39 20.09
CA ASN A 116 -8.92 -26.42 20.72
C ASN A 116 -8.93 -26.08 22.22
N GLY A 117 -10.00 -26.43 22.94
CA GLY A 117 -10.11 -26.23 24.40
C GLY A 117 -10.44 -24.80 24.81
N CYS A 118 -11.05 -24.02 23.92
CA CYS A 118 -11.52 -22.67 24.23
C CYS A 118 -12.78 -22.75 25.10
N SER A 119 -12.85 -21.99 26.19
CA SER A 119 -14.01 -21.98 27.09
C SER A 119 -15.00 -20.86 26.73
N GLN A 120 -16.24 -20.94 27.22
CA GLN A 120 -17.20 -19.83 27.11
C GLN A 120 -16.62 -18.50 27.66
N HIS A 121 -15.82 -18.55 28.73
CA HIS A 121 -15.16 -17.37 29.27
C HIS A 121 -14.15 -16.78 28.28
N ASP A 122 -13.38 -17.61 27.58
CA ASP A 122 -12.44 -17.15 26.54
C ASP A 122 -13.20 -16.54 25.35
N ILE A 123 -14.36 -17.10 24.99
CA ILE A 123 -15.25 -16.54 23.97
C ILE A 123 -15.79 -15.17 24.39
N GLU A 124 -15.98 -14.90 25.68
CA GLU A 124 -16.48 -13.60 26.12
C GLU A 124 -15.37 -12.57 26.32
N SER A 125 -14.21 -13.02 26.80
CA SER A 125 -13.11 -12.15 27.27
C SER A 125 -11.97 -11.94 26.28
N SER A 126 -11.89 -12.74 25.21
CA SER A 126 -10.77 -12.71 24.26
C SER A 126 -11.22 -12.66 22.79
N THR A 127 -10.24 -12.62 21.90
CA THR A 127 -10.43 -12.76 20.44
C THR A 127 -10.17 -14.18 19.95
N ARG A 128 -9.87 -15.14 20.83
CA ARG A 128 -9.51 -16.51 20.43
C ARG A 128 -10.63 -17.15 19.60
N ASN A 129 -10.23 -17.87 18.55
CA ASN A 129 -11.09 -18.53 17.56
C ASN A 129 -11.99 -17.56 16.77
N GLY A 130 -11.72 -16.26 16.78
CA GLY A 130 -12.51 -15.27 16.06
C GLY A 130 -12.31 -15.32 14.55
N ILE A 131 -13.36 -14.96 13.80
CA ILE A 131 -13.38 -15.03 12.34
C ILE A 131 -12.37 -14.08 11.66
N HIS A 132 -11.93 -13.04 12.38
CA HIS A 132 -10.85 -12.15 11.93
C HIS A 132 -9.55 -12.91 11.68
N VAL A 133 -9.26 -13.99 12.42
CA VAL A 133 -8.09 -14.83 12.16
C VAL A 133 -8.14 -15.40 10.74
N TRP A 134 -9.32 -15.84 10.29
CA TRP A 134 -9.49 -16.35 8.93
C TRP A 134 -9.35 -15.23 7.90
N ALA A 135 -9.95 -14.06 8.16
CA ALA A 135 -9.83 -12.90 7.28
C ALA A 135 -8.38 -12.41 7.15
N ASP A 136 -7.63 -12.37 8.25
CA ASP A 136 -6.21 -11.97 8.28
C ASP A 136 -5.30 -12.97 7.55
N ASN A 137 -5.73 -14.23 7.45
CA ASN A 137 -5.03 -15.29 6.72
C ASN A 137 -5.55 -15.49 5.28
N GLY A 138 -6.27 -14.50 4.73
CA GLY A 138 -6.70 -14.49 3.32
C GLY A 138 -8.08 -15.10 3.05
N GLY A 139 -8.85 -15.42 4.09
CA GLY A 139 -10.21 -15.95 3.99
C GLY A 139 -10.28 -17.43 3.62
N ILE A 140 -11.44 -17.83 3.10
CA ILE A 140 -11.73 -19.20 2.66
C ILE A 140 -11.61 -19.23 1.14
N VAL A 141 -10.41 -19.53 0.65
CA VAL A 141 -10.07 -19.52 -0.77
C VAL A 141 -9.52 -20.89 -1.17
N GLY A 142 -10.19 -21.56 -2.11
CA GLY A 142 -9.85 -22.93 -2.45
C GLY A 142 -10.74 -23.51 -3.55
N ARG A 143 -10.77 -24.83 -3.64
CA ARG A 143 -11.59 -25.53 -4.64
C ARG A 143 -12.96 -25.84 -4.06
N GLY A 144 -13.99 -25.22 -4.60
CA GLY A 144 -15.38 -25.55 -4.31
C GLY A 144 -15.85 -26.78 -5.09
N VAL A 145 -16.67 -27.60 -4.44
CA VAL A 145 -17.29 -28.79 -5.03
C VAL A 145 -18.78 -28.81 -4.70
N LEU A 146 -19.63 -28.71 -5.72
CA LEU A 146 -21.09 -28.70 -5.57
C LEU A 146 -21.68 -30.11 -5.73
N LEU A 147 -22.47 -30.55 -4.76
CA LEU A 147 -23.42 -31.67 -4.88
C LEU A 147 -24.83 -31.11 -5.03
N ASP A 148 -25.40 -31.19 -6.24
CA ASP A 148 -26.73 -30.70 -6.58
C ASP A 148 -27.81 -31.74 -6.27
N TYR A 149 -28.01 -31.99 -4.97
CA TYR A 149 -28.92 -33.02 -4.47
C TYR A 149 -30.35 -32.85 -4.98
N VAL A 150 -30.90 -31.64 -4.93
CA VAL A 150 -32.31 -31.42 -5.28
C VAL A 150 -32.60 -31.73 -6.74
N THR A 151 -31.72 -31.33 -7.66
CA THR A 151 -31.89 -31.64 -9.08
C THR A 151 -31.83 -33.15 -9.32
N TRP A 152 -30.89 -33.84 -8.65
CA TRP A 152 -30.77 -35.29 -8.75
C TRP A 152 -31.98 -36.02 -8.15
N ALA A 153 -32.47 -35.58 -6.99
CA ALA A 153 -33.61 -36.18 -6.31
C ALA A 153 -34.90 -36.03 -7.15
N GLU A 154 -35.14 -34.83 -7.69
CA GLU A 154 -36.25 -34.56 -8.62
C GLU A 154 -36.17 -35.47 -9.86
N ALA A 155 -34.98 -35.62 -10.46
CA ALA A 155 -34.78 -36.49 -11.62
C ALA A 155 -35.01 -37.99 -11.31
N LYS A 156 -34.83 -38.40 -10.05
CA LYS A 156 -35.09 -39.76 -9.57
C LYS A 156 -36.52 -39.95 -9.04
N GLY A 157 -37.36 -38.91 -9.06
CA GLY A 157 -38.70 -38.93 -8.49
C GLY A 157 -38.71 -39.07 -6.97
N LYS A 158 -37.61 -38.71 -6.28
CA LYS A 158 -37.54 -38.67 -4.81
C LYS A 158 -38.17 -37.36 -4.33
N PRO A 159 -39.05 -37.40 -3.30
CA PRO A 159 -39.63 -36.18 -2.73
C PRO A 159 -38.57 -35.35 -2.01
N VAL A 160 -38.65 -34.03 -2.15
CA VAL A 160 -37.78 -33.05 -1.48
C VAL A 160 -38.66 -32.06 -0.72
N ASN A 161 -38.67 -32.20 0.61
CA ASN A 161 -39.46 -31.39 1.52
C ASN A 161 -38.52 -30.48 2.33
N CYS A 162 -38.34 -29.24 1.86
CA CYS A 162 -37.36 -28.31 2.44
C CYS A 162 -37.69 -27.89 3.89
N PHE A 163 -38.97 -27.93 4.25
CA PHE A 163 -39.50 -27.50 5.56
C PHE A 163 -39.94 -28.69 6.43
N GLU A 164 -39.38 -29.86 6.18
CA GLU A 164 -39.50 -31.04 7.04
C GLU A 164 -38.10 -31.42 7.53
N ALA A 165 -38.00 -32.13 8.66
CA ALA A 165 -36.73 -32.65 9.17
C ALA A 165 -36.24 -33.86 8.33
N GLN A 166 -36.13 -33.66 7.02
CA GLN A 166 -35.71 -34.66 6.05
C GLN A 166 -34.19 -34.78 6.04
N SER A 167 -33.68 -35.97 6.37
CA SER A 167 -32.24 -36.24 6.36
C SER A 167 -31.77 -36.74 4.99
N ILE A 168 -30.72 -36.11 4.46
CA ILE A 168 -30.01 -36.55 3.25
C ILE A 168 -28.93 -37.56 3.65
N PRO A 169 -29.07 -38.86 3.30
CA PRO A 169 -28.10 -39.89 3.67
C PRO A 169 -26.82 -39.82 2.83
N LEU A 170 -25.73 -40.39 3.35
CA LEU A 170 -24.43 -40.44 2.64
C LEU A 170 -24.54 -41.12 1.27
N ASP A 171 -25.26 -42.23 1.17
CA ASP A 171 -25.42 -42.98 -0.08
C ASP A 171 -26.01 -42.10 -1.21
N ASP A 172 -26.95 -41.21 -0.86
CA ASP A 172 -27.53 -40.27 -1.82
C ASP A 172 -26.49 -39.22 -2.25
N LEU A 173 -25.70 -38.67 -1.32
CA LEU A 173 -24.64 -37.70 -1.65
C LEU A 173 -23.55 -38.32 -2.54
N LEU A 174 -23.18 -39.59 -2.29
CA LEU A 174 -22.23 -40.32 -3.12
C LEU A 174 -22.83 -40.62 -4.50
N GLU A 175 -24.10 -41.02 -4.60
CA GLU A 175 -24.77 -41.22 -5.89
C GLU A 175 -24.90 -39.90 -6.68
N VAL A 176 -25.11 -38.77 -6.00
CA VAL A 176 -25.07 -37.43 -6.62
C VAL A 176 -23.69 -37.17 -7.20
N ALA A 177 -22.62 -37.36 -6.41
CA ALA A 177 -21.24 -37.17 -6.86
C ALA A 177 -20.91 -38.06 -8.07
N ASP A 178 -21.32 -39.34 -8.04
CA ASP A 178 -21.15 -40.28 -9.14
C ASP A 178 -21.90 -39.85 -10.40
N SER A 179 -23.16 -39.41 -10.26
CA SER A 179 -23.98 -38.92 -11.38
C SER A 179 -23.39 -37.67 -12.03
N GLN A 180 -22.76 -36.81 -11.22
CA GLN A 180 -22.06 -35.60 -11.64
C GLN A 180 -20.62 -35.85 -12.08
N LYS A 181 -20.11 -37.09 -11.94
CA LYS A 181 -18.71 -37.48 -12.19
C LYS A 181 -17.72 -36.59 -11.42
N THR A 182 -18.05 -36.29 -10.18
CA THR A 182 -17.31 -35.37 -9.32
C THR A 182 -16.39 -36.15 -8.38
N THR A 183 -15.15 -35.68 -8.21
CA THR A 183 -14.16 -36.32 -7.33
C THR A 183 -13.65 -35.34 -6.29
N PHE A 184 -13.46 -35.85 -5.08
CA PHE A 184 -13.02 -35.06 -3.93
C PHE A 184 -11.51 -35.14 -3.74
N ARG A 185 -10.94 -34.08 -3.17
CA ARG A 185 -9.53 -33.96 -2.79
C ARG A 185 -9.43 -33.29 -1.41
N PRO A 186 -8.36 -33.56 -0.64
CA PRO A 186 -8.10 -32.82 0.59
C PRO A 186 -8.03 -31.31 0.33
N GLY A 187 -8.66 -30.53 1.20
CA GLY A 187 -8.78 -29.06 1.06
C GLY A 187 -9.99 -28.58 0.26
N ASP A 188 -10.82 -29.49 -0.28
CA ASP A 188 -12.05 -29.08 -0.96
C ASP A 188 -13.03 -28.40 0.01
N ILE A 189 -13.80 -27.46 -0.54
CA ILE A 189 -14.92 -26.79 0.14
C ILE A 189 -16.20 -27.41 -0.42
N LEU A 190 -16.90 -28.18 0.41
CA LEU A 190 -18.08 -28.94 0.00
C LEU A 190 -19.33 -28.06 0.02
N PHE A 191 -20.06 -27.98 -1.09
CA PHE A 191 -21.36 -27.33 -1.18
C PHE A 191 -22.45 -28.38 -1.44
N ILE A 192 -23.54 -28.32 -0.68
CA ILE A 192 -24.72 -29.17 -0.89
C ILE A 192 -25.92 -28.28 -1.18
N ARG A 193 -26.49 -28.42 -2.38
CA ARG A 193 -27.72 -27.70 -2.76
C ARG A 193 -28.95 -28.58 -2.50
N THR A 194 -29.70 -28.22 -1.47
CA THR A 194 -30.95 -28.86 -1.05
C THR A 194 -32.18 -28.25 -1.70
N GLY A 195 -32.05 -27.06 -2.28
CA GLY A 195 -33.15 -26.28 -2.86
C GLY A 195 -33.92 -25.45 -1.84
N TRP A 196 -33.40 -25.28 -0.62
CA TRP A 196 -34.10 -24.61 0.48
C TRP A 196 -34.35 -23.13 0.21
N THR A 197 -33.34 -22.34 -0.20
CA THR A 197 -33.54 -20.91 -0.54
C THR A 197 -34.58 -20.73 -1.64
N ARG A 198 -34.51 -21.56 -2.70
CA ARG A 198 -35.50 -21.61 -3.79
C ARG A 198 -36.91 -21.95 -3.33
N ALA A 199 -37.06 -22.77 -2.30
CA ALA A 199 -38.36 -23.10 -1.71
C ALA A 199 -38.86 -21.96 -0.82
N TYR A 200 -37.97 -21.36 -0.03
CA TYR A 200 -38.29 -20.26 0.89
C TYR A 200 -38.79 -19.02 0.15
N GLU A 201 -38.17 -18.67 -0.98
CA GLU A 201 -38.60 -17.54 -1.84
C GLU A 201 -40.02 -17.69 -2.41
N LYS A 202 -40.61 -18.89 -2.34
CA LYS A 202 -41.99 -19.15 -2.79
C LYS A 202 -43.02 -19.10 -1.66
N LEU A 203 -42.58 -19.03 -0.41
CA LEU A 203 -43.47 -18.94 0.73
C LEU A 203 -44.16 -17.57 0.78
N THR A 204 -45.40 -17.58 1.24
CA THR A 204 -46.12 -16.37 1.62
C THR A 204 -45.58 -15.82 2.94
N GLN A 205 -45.81 -14.54 3.22
CA GLN A 205 -45.41 -13.91 4.49
C GLN A 205 -45.96 -14.68 5.71
N ALA A 206 -47.19 -15.18 5.65
CA ALA A 206 -47.80 -15.96 6.73
C ALA A 206 -47.11 -17.31 6.95
N GLU A 207 -46.66 -17.97 5.87
CA GLU A 207 -45.90 -19.23 5.95
C GLU A 207 -44.48 -18.98 6.48
N CYS A 208 -43.83 -17.88 6.10
CA CYS A 208 -42.55 -17.46 6.68
C CYS A 208 -42.67 -17.20 8.19
N GLU A 209 -43.71 -16.48 8.62
CA GLU A 209 -43.99 -16.24 10.04
C GLU A 209 -44.29 -17.54 10.79
N GLN A 210 -45.06 -18.46 10.18
CA GLN A 210 -45.31 -19.77 10.75
C GLN A 210 -44.01 -20.57 10.91
N LEU A 211 -43.12 -20.54 9.92
CA LEU A 211 -41.83 -21.21 9.97
C LEU A 211 -40.94 -20.63 11.09
N ALA A 212 -40.90 -19.30 11.23
CA ALA A 212 -40.14 -18.62 12.27
C ALA A 212 -40.68 -18.84 13.70
N ASN A 213 -41.98 -19.13 13.84
CA ASN A 213 -42.63 -19.39 15.12
C ASN A 213 -42.34 -20.80 15.69
N TYR A 214 -41.77 -21.71 14.91
CA TYR A 214 -41.31 -22.98 15.47
C TYR A 214 -40.12 -22.74 16.40
N ALA A 215 -40.18 -23.29 17.61
CA ALA A 215 -39.04 -23.29 18.54
C ALA A 215 -37.83 -24.03 17.95
N ALA A 216 -38.09 -25.07 17.16
CA ALA A 216 -37.09 -25.81 16.40
C ALA A 216 -37.62 -26.00 14.97
N PRO A 217 -37.32 -25.09 14.03
CA PRO A 217 -37.88 -25.10 12.69
C PRO A 217 -37.46 -26.37 11.93
N PRO A 218 -38.40 -27.13 11.34
CA PRO A 218 -38.06 -28.32 10.56
C PRO A 218 -37.37 -27.93 9.25
N VAL A 219 -36.20 -28.48 8.99
CA VAL A 219 -35.32 -28.12 7.88
C VAL A 219 -34.67 -29.38 7.29
N ILE A 220 -34.70 -29.48 5.96
CA ILE A 220 -33.94 -30.50 5.22
C ILE A 220 -32.43 -30.26 5.39
N GLY A 221 -31.65 -31.32 5.52
CA GLY A 221 -30.19 -31.17 5.55
C GLY A 221 -29.45 -32.49 5.58
N VAL A 222 -28.14 -32.42 5.78
CA VAL A 222 -27.28 -33.61 5.83
C VAL A 222 -27.64 -34.46 7.06
N LYS A 223 -27.69 -35.79 6.89
CA LYS A 223 -27.98 -36.70 7.99
C LYS A 223 -26.85 -36.72 9.04
N SER A 224 -27.18 -36.36 10.28
CA SER A 224 -26.28 -36.52 11.43
C SER A 224 -26.03 -38.00 11.72
N SER A 225 -24.86 -38.51 11.33
CA SER A 225 -24.48 -39.93 11.49
C SER A 225 -22.97 -40.11 11.45
N GLU A 226 -22.49 -41.20 12.07
CA GLU A 226 -21.07 -41.58 12.03
C GLU A 226 -20.53 -41.70 10.61
N ALA A 227 -21.32 -42.28 9.69
CA ALA A 227 -20.91 -42.46 8.30
C ALA A 227 -20.61 -41.13 7.60
N ILE A 228 -21.47 -40.11 7.80
CA ILE A 228 -21.26 -38.76 7.26
C ILE A 228 -20.03 -38.11 7.88
N LEU A 229 -19.90 -38.17 9.21
CA LEU A 229 -18.75 -37.61 9.93
C LEU A 229 -17.45 -38.24 9.44
N ARG A 230 -17.40 -39.57 9.36
CA ARG A 230 -16.27 -40.32 8.82
C ARG A 230 -15.96 -39.89 7.38
N TRP A 231 -16.97 -39.78 6.53
CA TRP A 231 -16.77 -39.34 5.15
C TRP A 231 -16.19 -37.92 5.04
N ILE A 232 -16.73 -36.96 5.79
CA ILE A 232 -16.22 -35.58 5.84
C ILE A 232 -14.76 -35.56 6.31
N TRP A 233 -14.50 -36.26 7.41
CA TRP A 233 -13.16 -36.33 8.00
C TRP A 233 -12.16 -36.99 7.06
N GLU A 234 -12.46 -38.19 6.55
CA GLU A 234 -11.53 -38.98 5.73
C GLU A 234 -11.23 -38.30 4.39
N THR A 235 -12.24 -37.66 3.79
CA THR A 235 -12.04 -36.89 2.55
C THR A 235 -11.16 -35.65 2.77
N GLY A 236 -11.21 -35.07 3.98
CA GLY A 236 -10.43 -33.89 4.34
C GLY A 236 -10.98 -32.60 3.74
N PHE A 237 -12.29 -32.37 3.85
CA PHE A 237 -12.88 -31.09 3.48
C PHE A 237 -12.38 -29.98 4.41
N ALA A 238 -12.00 -28.83 3.84
CA ALA A 238 -11.56 -27.66 4.60
C ALA A 238 -12.75 -26.94 5.26
N ALA A 239 -13.90 -26.95 4.59
CA ALA A 239 -15.16 -26.36 5.05
C ALA A 239 -16.35 -27.03 4.35
N VAL A 240 -17.54 -26.90 4.92
CA VAL A 240 -18.80 -27.39 4.34
C VAL A 240 -19.82 -26.27 4.26
N ALA A 241 -20.67 -26.25 3.25
CA ALA A 241 -21.67 -25.22 3.04
C ALA A 241 -22.95 -25.73 2.36
N GLY A 242 -24.07 -25.04 2.56
CA GLY A 242 -25.34 -25.34 1.91
C GLY A 242 -26.28 -24.14 1.81
N ASP A 243 -27.43 -24.37 1.18
CA ASP A 243 -28.50 -23.38 0.98
C ASP A 243 -29.60 -23.42 2.07
N GLN A 244 -29.49 -24.37 3.00
CA GLN A 244 -30.38 -24.52 4.16
C GLN A 244 -29.90 -23.70 5.38
N PRO A 245 -30.79 -23.33 6.32
CA PRO A 245 -30.48 -22.54 7.54
C PRO A 245 -29.85 -23.34 8.69
N ALA A 246 -29.58 -24.62 8.48
CA ALA A 246 -28.83 -25.51 9.35
C ALA A 246 -28.16 -26.54 8.44
N PHE A 247 -26.82 -26.67 8.41
CA PHE A 247 -26.16 -27.58 7.45
C PHE A 247 -26.69 -29.03 7.52
N GLU A 248 -26.95 -29.51 8.73
CA GLU A 248 -27.58 -30.79 9.00
C GLU A 248 -29.11 -30.71 9.05
N ALA A 249 -29.77 -31.86 8.87
CA ALA A 249 -31.22 -31.93 9.04
C ALA A 249 -31.62 -31.56 10.46
N TYR A 250 -32.58 -30.65 10.59
CA TYR A 250 -32.99 -30.10 11.89
C TYR A 250 -34.50 -30.23 12.10
N PRO A 251 -34.99 -30.59 13.31
CA PRO A 251 -34.23 -31.02 14.49
C PRO A 251 -33.39 -32.27 14.24
N CYS A 252 -32.20 -32.35 14.84
CA CYS A 252 -31.28 -33.47 14.65
C CYS A 252 -31.90 -34.80 15.12
N GLN A 253 -31.83 -35.84 14.27
CA GLN A 253 -32.41 -37.15 14.59
C GLN A 253 -31.52 -37.97 15.55
N ASN A 254 -30.22 -37.67 15.62
CA ASN A 254 -29.29 -38.32 16.55
C ASN A 254 -28.24 -37.32 17.06
N SER A 255 -28.47 -36.82 18.27
CA SER A 255 -27.60 -35.83 18.91
C SER A 255 -26.19 -36.34 19.23
N ASP A 256 -25.90 -37.64 19.16
CA ASP A 256 -24.53 -38.17 19.36
C ASP A 256 -23.59 -37.80 18.21
N PHE A 257 -24.17 -37.50 17.04
CA PHE A 257 -23.46 -37.17 15.81
C PHE A 257 -23.87 -35.80 15.28
N PHE A 258 -24.27 -34.89 16.17
CA PHE A 258 -24.72 -33.55 15.81
C PHE A 258 -23.59 -32.80 15.09
N LEU A 259 -23.76 -32.52 13.79
CA LEU A 259 -22.67 -32.09 12.92
C LEU A 259 -22.08 -30.75 13.38
N HIS A 260 -22.91 -29.83 13.87
CA HIS A 260 -22.42 -28.54 14.42
C HIS A 260 -21.36 -28.73 15.51
N GLU A 261 -21.60 -29.63 16.47
CA GLU A 261 -20.65 -29.88 17.57
C GLU A 261 -19.34 -30.50 17.06
N TRP A 262 -19.45 -31.52 16.20
CA TRP A 262 -18.30 -32.26 15.69
C TRP A 262 -17.44 -31.41 14.75
N LEU A 263 -18.08 -30.71 13.81
CA LEU A 263 -17.38 -29.91 12.81
C LEU A 263 -16.76 -28.67 13.44
N LEU A 264 -17.52 -27.85 14.17
CA LEU A 264 -17.01 -26.59 14.72
C LEU A 264 -16.13 -26.82 15.94
N ALA A 265 -16.69 -27.36 17.04
CA ALA A 265 -15.96 -27.51 18.30
C ALA A 265 -14.96 -28.69 18.26
N GLY A 266 -15.30 -29.80 17.61
CA GLY A 266 -14.45 -30.98 17.54
C GLY A 266 -13.25 -30.84 16.61
N TRP A 267 -13.48 -30.43 15.35
CA TRP A 267 -12.48 -30.51 14.28
C TRP A 267 -12.00 -29.17 13.74
N GLY A 268 -12.71 -28.08 14.02
CA GLY A 268 -12.42 -26.79 13.41
C GLY A 268 -12.73 -26.78 11.91
N VAL A 269 -13.83 -27.39 11.48
CA VAL A 269 -14.37 -27.31 10.12
C VAL A 269 -15.46 -26.25 10.08
N PRO A 270 -15.29 -25.13 9.34
CA PRO A 270 -16.32 -24.11 9.21
C PRO A 270 -17.59 -24.65 8.53
N ILE A 271 -18.74 -24.11 8.95
CA ILE A 271 -20.05 -24.41 8.37
C ILE A 271 -20.58 -23.16 7.68
N GLY A 272 -21.00 -23.31 6.43
CA GLY A 272 -21.61 -22.26 5.62
C GLY A 272 -23.11 -22.50 5.43
N GLU A 273 -23.93 -21.50 5.69
CA GLU A 273 -25.39 -21.65 5.65
C GLU A 273 -26.04 -20.56 4.79
N LEU A 274 -27.24 -20.86 4.27
CA LEU A 274 -28.04 -19.92 3.48
C LEU A 274 -27.33 -19.37 2.23
N PHE A 275 -26.45 -20.13 1.60
CA PHE A 275 -25.84 -19.74 0.32
C PHE A 275 -26.87 -19.79 -0.82
N ASP A 276 -26.86 -18.80 -1.73
CA ASP A 276 -27.61 -18.89 -2.99
C ASP A 276 -26.85 -19.75 -4.00
N LEU A 277 -27.26 -21.00 -4.15
CA LEU A 277 -26.64 -21.97 -5.04
C LEU A 277 -27.41 -22.15 -6.36
N GLU A 278 -28.48 -21.38 -6.62
CA GLU A 278 -29.33 -21.56 -7.79
C GLU A 278 -28.60 -21.27 -9.09
N ARG A 279 -27.93 -20.12 -9.14
CA ARG A 279 -27.15 -19.76 -10.32
C ARG A 279 -25.94 -20.69 -10.49
N LEU A 280 -25.26 -21.04 -9.40
CA LEU A 280 -24.11 -21.94 -9.44
C LEU A 280 -24.49 -23.31 -10.03
N SER A 281 -25.59 -23.92 -9.54
CA SER A 281 -26.11 -25.19 -10.08
C SER A 281 -26.39 -25.10 -11.58
N ARG A 282 -27.03 -24.02 -12.06
CA ARG A 282 -27.32 -23.84 -13.50
C ARG A 282 -26.03 -23.79 -14.32
N GLU A 283 -25.05 -23.01 -13.88
CA GLU A 283 -23.77 -22.87 -14.59
C GLU A 283 -22.97 -24.19 -14.57
N CYS A 284 -22.99 -24.92 -13.46
CA CYS A 284 -22.37 -26.25 -13.34
C CYS A 284 -23.02 -27.26 -14.29
N ARG A 285 -24.35 -27.32 -14.34
CA ARG A 285 -25.10 -28.21 -15.24
C ARG A 285 -24.85 -27.89 -16.70
N GLN A 286 -24.90 -26.62 -17.07
CA GLN A 286 -24.64 -26.18 -18.45
C GLN A 286 -23.26 -26.62 -18.95
N ARG A 287 -22.27 -26.71 -18.06
CA ARG A 287 -20.88 -27.07 -18.37
C ARG A 287 -20.54 -28.53 -18.09
N GLY A 288 -21.41 -29.26 -17.40
CA GLY A 288 -21.09 -30.58 -16.86
C GLY A 288 -19.88 -30.58 -15.91
N ARG A 289 -19.63 -29.46 -15.20
CA ARG A 289 -18.50 -29.29 -14.27
C ARG A 289 -18.99 -28.74 -12.93
N TYR A 290 -18.82 -29.53 -11.88
CA TYR A 290 -19.30 -29.22 -10.52
C TYR A 290 -18.18 -28.88 -9.54
N THR A 291 -16.96 -28.70 -10.06
CA THR A 291 -15.82 -28.13 -9.35
C THR A 291 -15.54 -26.73 -9.86
N PHE A 292 -15.12 -25.85 -8.97
CA PHE A 292 -14.88 -24.44 -9.28
C PHE A 292 -13.88 -23.83 -8.30
N PHE A 293 -13.29 -22.70 -8.68
CA PHE A 293 -12.56 -21.87 -7.74
C PHE A 293 -13.55 -21.11 -6.87
N PHE A 294 -13.39 -21.18 -5.55
CA PHE A 294 -14.23 -20.48 -4.58
C PHE A 294 -13.38 -19.52 -3.75
N SER A 295 -13.91 -18.33 -3.51
CA SER A 295 -13.28 -17.29 -2.70
C SER A 295 -14.35 -16.62 -1.84
N SER A 296 -14.17 -16.65 -0.53
CA SER A 296 -15.04 -15.97 0.42
C SER A 296 -14.21 -15.39 1.54
N VAL A 297 -14.31 -14.08 1.75
CA VAL A 297 -13.60 -13.40 2.83
C VAL A 297 -14.64 -12.92 3.86
N PRO A 298 -14.61 -13.45 5.08
CA PRO A 298 -15.40 -12.94 6.19
C PRO A 298 -15.17 -11.44 6.45
N LEU A 299 -16.19 -10.71 6.92
CA LEU A 299 -16.06 -9.38 7.50
C LEU A 299 -14.97 -9.37 8.58
N LYS A 300 -13.96 -8.50 8.40
CA LYS A 300 -12.86 -8.33 9.33
C LYS A 300 -13.31 -7.53 10.56
N ILE A 301 -13.91 -8.22 11.51
CA ILE A 301 -14.41 -7.65 12.77
C ILE A 301 -13.39 -7.93 13.89
N ASN A 302 -12.61 -6.91 14.25
CA ASN A 302 -11.67 -6.96 15.38
C ASN A 302 -12.35 -6.41 16.65
N ARG A 303 -12.42 -7.20 17.72
CA ARG A 303 -12.85 -6.68 19.03
C ARG A 303 -11.76 -5.78 19.62
N SER A 304 -12.13 -4.55 19.98
CA SER A 304 -11.32 -3.68 20.84
C SER A 304 -11.61 -4.03 22.31
N LEU A 305 -10.59 -4.41 23.08
CA LEU A 305 -10.65 -4.49 24.54
C LEU A 305 -10.51 -3.07 25.12
N GLY A 306 -11.56 -2.25 24.97
CA GLY A 306 -11.64 -0.90 25.54
C GLY A 306 -12.49 -0.89 26.81
N SER A 307 -11.90 -0.40 27.91
CA SER A 307 -12.50 -0.21 29.23
C SER A 307 -13.72 0.74 29.23
N GLY A 308 -14.79 0.35 29.94
CA GLY A 308 -15.76 1.30 30.52
C GLY A 308 -17.23 1.10 30.10
N GLU A 309 -17.98 0.49 31.01
CA GLU A 309 -19.43 0.59 31.28
C GLU A 309 -20.48 0.68 30.16
N SER A 310 -21.45 -0.24 30.28
CA SER A 310 -22.83 -0.26 29.77
C SER A 310 -23.11 -0.80 28.36
N SER A 311 -23.55 -2.06 28.38
CA SER A 311 -24.54 -2.70 27.49
C SER A 311 -24.34 -2.61 25.97
N GLU A 312 -23.47 -3.46 25.43
CA GLU A 312 -23.73 -4.20 24.19
C GLU A 312 -22.84 -5.45 24.22
N ARG A 313 -23.40 -6.52 24.82
CA ARG A 313 -22.92 -7.88 24.63
C ARG A 313 -23.48 -8.37 23.29
N ASP A 314 -22.79 -9.32 22.67
CA ASP A 314 -23.23 -10.14 21.53
C ASP A 314 -22.77 -9.67 20.14
N ALA A 315 -21.54 -10.03 19.81
CA ALA A 315 -21.22 -10.48 18.46
C ALA A 315 -20.38 -11.76 18.58
N ILE A 316 -21.03 -12.91 18.43
CA ILE A 316 -20.37 -14.16 18.04
C ILE A 316 -19.89 -13.91 16.60
N ASP A 317 -18.57 -13.95 16.39
CA ASP A 317 -17.93 -13.58 15.11
C ASP A 317 -18.42 -14.49 13.97
N VAL A 318 -19.39 -13.98 13.21
CA VAL A 318 -19.92 -14.55 11.96
C VAL A 318 -19.94 -13.45 10.94
N ALA A 319 -19.56 -13.78 9.71
CA ALA A 319 -19.52 -12.83 8.62
C ALA A 319 -20.51 -13.22 7.52
N ILE A 320 -21.12 -12.19 6.93
CA ILE A 320 -21.68 -12.29 5.59
C ILE A 320 -20.54 -12.74 4.67
N ALA A 321 -20.74 -13.82 3.93
CA ALA A 321 -19.85 -14.17 2.83
C ALA A 321 -19.83 -12.98 1.86
N LYS A 322 -18.72 -12.25 1.77
CA LYS A 322 -18.47 -11.35 0.66
C LYS A 322 -17.52 -12.04 -0.29
N LEU A 323 -17.94 -12.19 -1.54
CA LEU A 323 -17.04 -12.42 -2.65
C LEU A 323 -16.27 -11.13 -2.91
N ASP A 324 -15.06 -11.03 -2.34
CA ASP A 324 -14.06 -10.17 -2.96
C ASP A 324 -13.60 -10.88 -4.24
N ALA A 325 -13.74 -10.19 -5.37
CA ALA A 325 -13.07 -10.61 -6.60
C ALA A 325 -11.58 -10.66 -6.28
N PRO A 326 -10.88 -11.80 -6.51
CA PRO A 326 -9.44 -11.80 -6.37
C PRO A 326 -8.90 -10.75 -7.35
N VAL A 327 -8.13 -9.79 -6.82
CA VAL A 327 -7.14 -9.06 -7.62
C VAL A 327 -6.05 -10.08 -7.96
N ALA A 328 -6.38 -11.01 -8.85
CA ALA A 328 -5.42 -11.93 -9.42
C ALA A 328 -4.74 -11.21 -10.58
N HIS A 329 -3.43 -11.06 -10.45
CA HIS A 329 -2.49 -10.70 -11.50
C HIS A 329 -2.91 -11.24 -12.88
N LEU A 330 -3.42 -10.33 -13.72
CA LEU A 330 -3.70 -10.54 -15.16
C LEU A 330 -2.41 -10.59 -16.02
N PHE A 331 -1.25 -10.82 -15.42
CA PHE A 331 0.05 -10.70 -16.09
C PHE A 331 0.52 -11.95 -16.87
N PRO A 332 0.17 -13.21 -16.52
CA PRO A 332 0.64 -14.36 -17.32
C PRO A 332 -0.21 -14.64 -18.57
N ALA A 333 -1.52 -14.38 -18.52
CA ALA A 333 -2.44 -14.69 -19.63
C ALA A 333 -2.36 -13.65 -20.77
N LEU A 334 -2.09 -12.37 -20.44
CA LEU A 334 -1.80 -11.35 -21.46
C LEU A 334 -0.48 -11.62 -22.20
N HIS A 335 0.49 -12.28 -21.57
CA HIS A 335 1.77 -12.58 -22.23
C HIS A 335 1.61 -13.67 -23.29
N ALA A 336 0.78 -14.69 -23.05
CA ALA A 336 0.46 -15.72 -24.06
C ALA A 336 -0.36 -15.15 -25.24
N LEU A 337 -1.28 -14.21 -24.97
CA LEU A 337 -2.07 -13.56 -26.02
C LEU A 337 -1.24 -12.54 -26.83
N MET A 338 -0.32 -11.81 -26.17
CA MET A 338 0.61 -10.88 -26.84
C MET A 338 1.72 -11.58 -27.62
N SER A 339 2.14 -12.80 -27.21
CA SER A 339 3.06 -13.62 -28.01
C SER A 339 2.41 -14.18 -29.28
N LEU A 340 1.09 -14.42 -29.26
CA LEU A 340 0.33 -14.83 -30.46
C LEU A 340 0.07 -13.65 -31.41
N LEU A 341 -0.19 -12.45 -30.88
CA LEU A 341 -0.42 -11.23 -31.67
C LEU A 341 0.86 -10.65 -32.29
N SER A 342 2.01 -10.81 -31.63
CA SER A 342 3.32 -10.43 -32.20
C SER A 342 3.78 -11.34 -33.35
N SER A 343 3.20 -12.54 -33.49
CA SER A 343 3.50 -13.46 -34.60
C SER A 343 2.67 -13.22 -35.86
N ILE A 344 1.61 -12.38 -35.79
CA ILE A 344 0.73 -12.07 -36.93
C ILE A 344 1.06 -10.69 -37.56
N ALA A 345 1.81 -9.83 -36.87
CA ALA A 345 2.14 -8.48 -37.35
C ALA A 345 3.39 -8.39 -38.25
N ILE A 346 3.96 -9.51 -38.70
CA ILE A 346 5.07 -9.55 -39.67
C ILE A 346 4.61 -10.22 -40.97
N ALA A 347 3.69 -9.57 -41.69
CA ALA A 347 3.48 -9.80 -43.12
C ALA A 347 2.64 -8.68 -43.77
N GLY A 348 3.28 -7.83 -44.57
CA GLY A 348 2.74 -7.41 -45.88
C GLY A 348 1.79 -6.21 -45.95
N SER A 349 2.35 -5.08 -46.36
CA SER A 349 1.73 -3.89 -46.94
C SER A 349 1.01 -4.11 -48.29
N HIS A 350 -0.16 -3.49 -48.49
CA HIS A 350 -0.57 -2.62 -49.63
C HIS A 350 -2.08 -2.72 -50.06
N THR A 351 -2.83 -1.64 -49.75
CA THR A 351 -3.94 -1.01 -50.54
C THR A 351 -5.26 -1.79 -50.80
N PRO A 352 -6.36 -1.13 -51.26
CA PRO A 352 -7.38 -0.47 -50.45
C PRO A 352 -8.80 -1.09 -50.58
N TYR A 353 -9.71 -0.70 -49.68
CA TYR A 353 -11.17 -0.95 -49.68
C TYR A 353 -11.84 -0.91 -51.08
N PRO A 354 -12.95 -1.64 -51.37
CA PRO A 354 -14.21 -1.45 -50.61
C PRO A 354 -15.25 -2.62 -50.54
N GLN A 355 -16.21 -2.46 -49.60
CA GLN A 355 -17.69 -2.62 -49.76
C GLN A 355 -18.47 -3.98 -49.71
N TRP A 356 -19.44 -4.01 -48.77
CA TRP A 356 -20.80 -4.62 -48.71
C TRP A 356 -21.09 -6.16 -48.56
N LEU A 357 -22.02 -6.42 -47.62
CA LEU A 357 -23.19 -7.35 -47.57
C LEU A 357 -23.08 -8.86 -47.17
N GLU A 358 -23.76 -9.15 -46.05
CA GLU A 358 -24.82 -10.16 -45.79
C GLU A 358 -24.66 -11.69 -46.06
N TYR A 359 -25.40 -12.45 -45.21
CA TYR A 359 -25.90 -13.85 -45.29
C TYR A 359 -25.40 -14.90 -44.27
N VAL A 360 -26.08 -14.93 -43.11
CA VAL A 360 -27.00 -15.99 -42.58
C VAL A 360 -26.96 -17.41 -43.20
N PHE A 361 -26.66 -18.39 -42.31
CA PHE A 361 -27.11 -19.80 -42.13
C PHE A 361 -26.69 -20.99 -43.03
N LEU A 362 -26.47 -22.11 -42.32
CA LEU A 362 -26.75 -23.55 -42.57
C LEU A 362 -25.48 -24.43 -42.45
N GLU A 363 -25.24 -25.07 -41.30
CA GLU A 363 -25.73 -26.39 -40.84
C GLU A 363 -25.30 -27.62 -41.68
N ASP A 364 -24.61 -28.52 -40.97
CA ASP A 364 -24.68 -30.00 -41.01
C ASP A 364 -23.71 -30.84 -41.89
N PRO A 365 -23.52 -32.17 -41.62
CA PRO A 365 -22.26 -32.67 -41.06
C PRO A 365 -21.74 -33.98 -41.70
N GLY A 366 -20.52 -34.36 -41.32
CA GLY A 366 -20.10 -35.78 -41.21
C GLY A 366 -19.43 -36.44 -42.41
N HIS A 367 -18.26 -37.04 -42.18
CA HIS A 367 -18.01 -38.45 -42.51
C HIS A 367 -16.71 -39.01 -41.88
N LEU A 368 -16.85 -40.24 -41.36
CA LEU A 368 -15.83 -41.11 -40.77
C LEU A 368 -14.76 -41.55 -41.79
N GLN A 369 -13.54 -41.86 -41.32
CA GLN A 369 -12.92 -43.17 -41.55
C GLN A 369 -11.64 -43.44 -40.73
N TYR A 370 -11.57 -44.67 -40.22
CA TYR A 370 -10.45 -45.38 -39.59
C TYR A 370 -9.27 -45.60 -40.56
N THR A 371 -8.01 -45.61 -40.08
CA THR A 371 -7.18 -46.84 -39.86
C THR A 371 -5.69 -46.57 -39.60
N ARG A 372 -5.13 -47.50 -38.80
CA ARG A 372 -3.74 -47.70 -38.33
C ARG A 372 -2.69 -47.84 -39.44
N ARG A 373 -1.41 -47.53 -39.09
CA ARG A 373 -0.30 -48.52 -39.02
C ARG A 373 1.00 -47.92 -38.45
N ALA A 374 1.58 -48.63 -37.48
CA ALA A 374 3.02 -48.64 -37.16
C ALA A 374 3.72 -49.76 -37.98
N PRO A 375 5.06 -49.76 -38.10
CA PRO A 375 5.90 -50.76 -37.38
C PRO A 375 7.28 -50.17 -36.95
N GLY A 376 8.09 -50.71 -36.03
CA GLY A 376 8.06 -51.92 -35.21
C GLY A 376 9.41 -52.16 -34.49
N TRP A 377 9.31 -52.61 -33.23
CA TRP A 377 10.09 -53.63 -32.48
C TRP A 377 11.64 -53.70 -32.51
N LEU A 378 12.26 -53.69 -31.31
CA LEU A 378 12.76 -54.90 -30.59
C LEU A 378 13.53 -54.52 -29.30
N SER A 379 13.17 -55.15 -28.16
CA SER A 379 14.00 -55.37 -26.95
C SER A 379 14.51 -56.84 -26.96
N PRO A 380 15.31 -57.43 -26.03
CA PRO A 380 15.43 -57.23 -24.56
C PRO A 380 16.89 -57.32 -24.00
N SER A 381 17.21 -57.05 -22.72
CA SER A 381 17.12 -57.99 -21.57
C SER A 381 17.99 -57.51 -20.37
N ARG A 382 17.66 -57.95 -19.14
CA ARG A 382 18.41 -57.79 -17.87
C ARG A 382 19.17 -59.08 -17.52
N PRO A 383 20.30 -59.02 -16.77
CA PRO A 383 20.33 -59.68 -15.44
C PRO A 383 21.24 -58.99 -14.37
N THR A 384 21.08 -59.38 -13.10
CA THR A 384 21.88 -59.06 -11.89
C THR A 384 23.00 -60.11 -11.64
N PRO A 385 23.74 -60.15 -10.50
CA PRO A 385 24.88 -59.33 -9.99
C PRO A 385 26.18 -60.16 -9.72
N SER A 386 27.39 -59.56 -9.54
CA SER A 386 28.48 -60.05 -8.63
C SER A 386 29.87 -59.38 -8.78
N SER A 387 30.47 -59.01 -7.63
CA SER A 387 31.89 -59.15 -7.18
C SER A 387 33.11 -58.58 -7.94
N GLY A 388 33.96 -57.83 -7.21
CA GLY A 388 35.44 -58.01 -7.21
C GLY A 388 36.32 -56.81 -7.62
N PRO A 389 37.59 -56.70 -7.17
CA PRO A 389 38.14 -55.44 -6.65
C PRO A 389 39.33 -54.80 -7.44
N SER A 390 39.66 -53.57 -7.02
CA SER A 390 41.01 -52.96 -6.90
C SER A 390 41.42 -51.82 -7.85
N THR A 391 41.68 -50.67 -7.19
CA THR A 391 42.85 -49.76 -7.28
C THR A 391 43.35 -49.24 -8.63
N ALA A 392 43.25 -47.91 -8.83
CA ALA A 392 44.42 -47.01 -8.88
C ALA A 392 44.00 -45.53 -8.98
N THR A 393 44.70 -44.72 -8.20
CA THR A 393 44.57 -43.28 -7.89
C THR A 393 45.07 -42.33 -8.98
N ARG A 394 44.37 -41.20 -9.20
CA ARG A 394 44.93 -39.84 -9.23
C ARG A 394 43.81 -38.79 -9.15
N GLY A 395 44.02 -37.77 -8.32
CA GLY A 395 42.96 -36.90 -7.79
C GLY A 395 42.66 -35.62 -8.58
N SER A 396 41.61 -34.96 -8.12
CA SER A 396 41.40 -33.51 -8.15
C SER A 396 40.36 -33.19 -7.09
N GLU A 397 40.66 -32.22 -6.23
CA GLU A 397 39.72 -31.57 -5.33
C GLU A 397 38.47 -31.14 -6.12
N SER A 398 37.27 -31.46 -5.62
CA SER A 398 36.04 -30.81 -6.07
C SER A 398 35.36 -30.22 -4.85
N GLU A 399 35.31 -28.89 -4.85
CA GLU A 399 34.59 -28.02 -3.94
C GLU A 399 33.16 -28.54 -3.68
N MET A 400 32.76 -28.57 -2.41
CA MET A 400 31.35 -28.60 -2.04
C MET A 400 30.72 -27.31 -2.56
N MET A 401 29.91 -27.41 -3.62
CA MET A 401 28.88 -26.39 -3.88
C MET A 401 27.73 -26.61 -2.90
N PRO A 402 27.34 -25.61 -2.10
CA PRO A 402 26.10 -25.67 -1.34
C PRO A 402 24.92 -25.73 -2.32
N LEU A 403 24.02 -26.68 -2.11
CA LEU A 403 22.71 -26.73 -2.76
C LEU A 403 21.87 -25.55 -2.23
N GLU A 404 21.76 -24.49 -3.02
CA GLU A 404 20.79 -23.40 -2.81
C GLU A 404 19.37 -23.98 -2.84
N ARG A 405 18.65 -23.82 -1.72
CA ARG A 405 17.19 -23.98 -1.66
C ARG A 405 16.58 -22.61 -2.01
N ASP A 406 15.84 -22.56 -3.12
CA ASP A 406 15.05 -21.41 -3.55
C ASP A 406 13.82 -21.19 -2.63
N ASP A 407 14.04 -20.55 -1.48
CA ASP A 407 13.00 -19.91 -0.67
C ASP A 407 12.76 -18.47 -1.17
N TRP A 408 12.01 -18.29 -2.26
CA TRP A 408 11.86 -16.98 -2.93
C TRP A 408 10.66 -16.13 -2.46
N TRP A 409 9.73 -16.67 -1.64
CA TRP A 409 8.52 -15.92 -1.20
C TRP A 409 8.55 -15.44 0.25
N TYR A 410 9.51 -15.87 1.07
CA TYR A 410 9.74 -15.28 2.40
C TYR A 410 10.54 -13.97 2.34
N LYS A 411 10.99 -13.60 1.13
CA LYS A 411 12.02 -12.60 0.92
C LYS A 411 11.50 -11.23 0.41
N GLY A 412 10.61 -10.56 1.16
CA GLY A 412 9.92 -9.37 0.61
C GLY A 412 9.31 -8.34 1.58
N THR A 413 9.66 -8.33 2.87
CA THR A 413 9.06 -7.42 3.88
C THR A 413 9.82 -6.12 4.14
N ASP A 414 10.95 -5.86 3.47
CA ASP A 414 11.86 -4.72 3.78
C ASP A 414 11.27 -3.32 3.54
N ASN A 415 10.16 -3.24 2.81
CA ASN A 415 9.46 -1.98 2.54
C ASN A 415 8.27 -1.74 3.48
N LEU A 416 8.04 -2.61 4.48
CA LEU A 416 6.96 -2.48 5.45
C LEU A 416 7.51 -2.02 6.80
N PHE A 417 7.12 -0.81 7.20
CA PHE A 417 7.54 -0.17 8.42
C PHE A 417 6.42 -0.28 9.47
N LEU A 418 6.75 -0.70 10.70
CA LEU A 418 5.76 -0.89 11.77
C LEU A 418 5.44 0.41 12.50
N ASN A 419 4.26 0.97 12.28
CA ASN A 419 3.88 2.25 12.90
C ASN A 419 3.56 2.10 14.40
N ARG A 420 3.37 3.22 15.12
CA ARG A 420 2.96 3.25 16.54
C ARG A 420 1.69 2.46 16.88
N SER A 421 0.80 2.20 15.92
CA SER A 421 -0.39 1.36 16.12
C SER A 421 -0.13 -0.14 15.94
N GLY A 422 1.09 -0.55 15.62
CA GLY A 422 1.44 -1.94 15.35
C GLY A 422 1.06 -2.42 13.94
N GLU A 423 0.72 -1.50 13.03
CA GLU A 423 0.37 -1.80 11.65
C GLU A 423 1.55 -1.58 10.72
N HIS A 424 1.70 -2.44 9.72
CA HIS A 424 2.76 -2.35 8.72
C HIS A 424 2.36 -1.40 7.59
N HIS A 425 3.15 -0.35 7.39
CA HIS A 425 2.93 0.68 6.38
C HIS A 425 4.03 0.66 5.33
N PHE A 426 3.64 0.84 4.07
CA PHE A 426 4.59 0.78 2.97
C PHE A 426 5.45 2.04 2.85
N VAL A 427 6.76 1.86 2.78
CA VAL A 427 7.77 2.87 2.48
C VAL A 427 8.77 2.25 1.50
N GLY A 428 8.66 2.62 0.23
CA GLY A 428 9.44 1.99 -0.84
C GLY A 428 10.89 2.49 -0.95
N ALA A 429 11.68 1.75 -1.73
CA ALA A 429 13.14 1.91 -1.88
C ALA A 429 13.63 3.30 -2.35
N SER A 430 12.81 4.05 -3.09
CA SER A 430 13.17 5.43 -3.48
C SER A 430 13.11 6.43 -2.33
N SER A 431 12.46 6.08 -1.21
CA SER A 431 12.34 6.95 -0.05
C SER A 431 13.66 7.09 0.70
N THR A 432 14.06 8.32 0.99
CA THR A 432 15.23 8.61 1.84
C THR A 432 15.05 8.01 3.25
N THR A 433 13.81 7.88 3.73
CA THR A 433 13.51 7.26 5.04
C THR A 433 13.79 5.75 5.02
N HIS A 434 13.41 5.07 3.93
CA HIS A 434 13.72 3.65 3.75
C HIS A 434 15.24 3.44 3.78
N LEU A 435 15.97 4.23 3.01
CA LEU A 435 17.43 4.17 2.96
C LEU A 435 18.09 4.42 4.33
N ALA A 436 17.63 5.43 5.06
CA ALA A 436 18.20 5.75 6.37
C ALA A 436 17.95 4.62 7.40
N LYS A 437 16.77 3.97 7.37
CA LYS A 437 16.50 2.76 8.18
C LYS A 437 17.43 1.63 7.78
N ARG A 438 17.68 1.43 6.48
CA ARG A 438 18.59 0.39 6.00
C ARG A 438 20.01 0.58 6.53
N LEU A 439 20.47 1.82 6.61
CA LEU A 439 21.81 2.16 7.10
C LEU A 439 21.91 2.07 8.64
N ASN A 440 20.81 2.22 9.36
CA ASN A 440 20.75 2.05 10.81
C ASN A 440 19.43 1.39 11.24
N PRO A 441 19.32 0.05 11.14
CA PRO A 441 18.10 -0.70 11.43
C PRO A 441 17.72 -0.64 12.90
N THR A 442 18.70 -0.42 13.78
CA THR A 442 18.49 -0.31 15.23
C THR A 442 17.93 1.06 15.65
N SER A 443 17.98 2.08 14.78
CA SER A 443 17.51 3.42 15.15
C SER A 443 15.98 3.47 15.24
N SER A 444 15.52 4.03 16.35
CA SER A 444 14.14 4.47 16.58
C SER A 444 13.91 5.93 16.16
N ASN A 445 14.95 6.66 15.75
CA ASN A 445 14.92 8.12 15.54
C ASN A 445 14.54 8.55 14.11
N LEU A 446 13.93 7.65 13.34
CA LEU A 446 13.44 7.97 11.99
C LEU A 446 12.23 8.92 12.00
N ALA A 447 11.52 8.99 13.13
CA ALA A 447 10.27 9.73 13.30
C ALA A 447 9.27 9.56 12.13
N TRP A 448 9.34 8.41 11.46
CA TRP A 448 8.65 8.19 10.21
C TRP A 448 7.13 8.01 10.42
N ASP A 449 6.74 7.49 11.59
CA ASP A 449 5.37 7.29 12.07
C ASP A 449 4.97 8.26 13.20
N VAL A 450 5.90 9.14 13.60
CA VAL A 450 5.65 10.17 14.60
C VAL A 450 4.87 11.30 13.95
N ARG A 451 4.00 11.95 14.72
CA ARG A 451 3.26 13.17 14.34
C ARG A 451 3.90 14.38 15.02
N PRO A 452 5.18 14.65 14.77
CA PRO A 452 6.02 15.48 15.65
C PRO A 452 5.64 16.96 15.68
N LEU A 453 4.64 17.36 14.89
CA LEU A 453 4.23 18.74 14.79
C LEU A 453 2.96 19.04 15.59
N TYR A 454 2.26 18.04 16.16
CA TYR A 454 1.13 18.21 17.07
C TYR A 454 0.88 16.94 17.90
N ASP A 455 0.54 17.09 19.17
CA ASP A 455 0.51 15.96 20.12
C ASP A 455 -0.80 15.17 20.10
N ASP A 456 -1.91 15.78 19.67
CA ASP A 456 -3.23 15.16 19.71
C ASP A 456 -3.77 14.78 18.31
N PRO A 457 -3.80 13.48 17.94
CA PRO A 457 -4.51 12.93 16.79
C PRO A 457 -5.96 13.37 16.63
N SER A 458 -6.66 13.58 17.74
CA SER A 458 -8.07 13.97 17.76
C SER A 458 -8.28 15.40 17.27
N SER A 459 -7.24 16.22 17.30
CA SER A 459 -7.26 17.60 16.81
C SER A 459 -7.57 17.72 15.31
N LEU A 460 -7.33 16.67 14.51
CA LEU A 460 -7.71 16.65 13.09
C LEU A 460 -9.08 16.02 12.84
N ARG A 461 -9.80 15.57 13.88
CA ARG A 461 -11.22 15.22 13.75
C ARG A 461 -11.98 16.48 13.38
N ARG A 462 -12.95 16.37 12.46
CA ARG A 462 -13.81 17.48 12.07
C ARG A 462 -14.49 18.04 13.35
N PRO A 463 -14.23 19.30 13.76
CA PRO A 463 -14.82 19.86 14.97
C PRO A 463 -16.35 19.87 14.90
N VAL A 464 -17.03 19.51 15.99
CA VAL A 464 -18.50 19.45 16.07
C VAL A 464 -19.12 20.87 16.17
N ALA A 465 -18.41 21.83 16.77
CA ALA A 465 -18.93 23.18 17.06
C ALA A 465 -18.94 24.10 15.82
N GLY A 466 -20.11 24.66 15.44
CA GLY A 466 -20.40 25.52 14.28
C GLY A 466 -19.57 26.79 14.01
N ALA A 467 -18.61 27.16 14.85
CA ALA A 467 -17.93 28.45 14.76
C ALA A 467 -16.76 28.47 13.76
N LEU A 468 -16.65 29.57 13.00
CA LEU A 468 -15.45 29.91 12.22
C LEU A 468 -14.32 30.38 13.16
N PRO A 469 -13.04 30.20 12.77
CA PRO A 469 -11.94 30.81 13.51
C PRO A 469 -11.99 32.33 13.31
N GLN A 470 -11.52 33.08 14.31
CA GLN A 470 -11.28 34.51 14.13
C GLN A 470 -10.30 34.71 12.97
N LEU A 471 -10.75 35.40 11.93
CA LEU A 471 -9.92 35.70 10.77
C LEU A 471 -8.90 36.81 11.11
N PRO A 472 -7.69 36.76 10.52
CA PRO A 472 -6.75 37.88 10.62
C PRO A 472 -7.34 39.15 10.00
N PRO A 473 -6.80 40.35 10.26
CA PRO A 473 -7.22 41.55 9.51
C PRO A 473 -7.08 41.36 8.00
N PHE A 474 -8.01 41.91 7.21
CA PHE A 474 -8.06 41.72 5.75
C PHE A 474 -6.72 41.96 5.05
N ASP A 475 -6.06 43.08 5.35
CA ASP A 475 -4.73 43.39 4.80
C ASP A 475 -3.65 42.40 5.22
N PHE A 476 -3.76 41.82 6.42
CA PHE A 476 -2.84 40.80 6.87
C PHE A 476 -3.08 39.48 6.13
N ALA A 477 -4.34 39.08 5.91
CA ALA A 477 -4.65 37.92 5.07
C ALA A 477 -4.14 38.06 3.64
N LYS A 478 -4.25 39.26 3.03
CA LYS A 478 -3.64 39.56 1.73
C LYS A 478 -2.12 39.37 1.74
N ARG A 479 -1.43 39.81 2.80
CA ARG A 479 0.02 39.57 2.93
C ARG A 479 0.35 38.08 3.06
N LEU A 480 -0.42 37.34 3.84
CA LEU A 480 -0.26 35.89 4.00
C LEU A 480 -0.42 35.13 2.68
N PHE A 481 -1.30 35.59 1.78
CA PHE A 481 -1.38 35.05 0.43
C PHE A 481 -0.08 35.22 -0.35
N TRP A 482 0.51 36.41 -0.35
CA TRP A 482 1.77 36.63 -1.07
C TRP A 482 2.92 35.82 -0.48
N VAL A 483 2.93 35.61 0.83
CA VAL A 483 3.88 34.69 1.47
C VAL A 483 3.69 33.27 0.94
N GLN A 484 2.48 32.70 1.00
CA GLN A 484 2.29 31.33 0.47
C GLN A 484 2.56 31.26 -1.04
N TYR A 485 2.22 32.32 -1.78
CA TYR A 485 2.36 32.37 -3.23
C TYR A 485 3.83 32.30 -3.66
N ALA A 486 4.75 32.91 -2.91
CA ALA A 486 6.19 32.83 -3.17
C ALA A 486 6.76 31.40 -3.05
N TYR A 487 6.21 30.59 -2.13
CA TYR A 487 6.69 29.22 -1.87
C TYR A 487 5.95 28.15 -2.67
N ILE A 488 4.66 28.35 -2.93
CA ILE A 488 3.77 27.36 -3.56
C ILE A 488 3.28 27.85 -4.91
N GLY A 489 2.73 29.07 -4.96
CA GLY A 489 1.97 29.57 -6.12
C GLY A 489 2.76 29.62 -7.42
N THR A 490 4.08 29.73 -7.34
CA THR A 490 4.99 29.72 -8.49
C THR A 490 5.26 28.32 -9.03
N ILE A 491 5.30 27.28 -8.18
CA ILE A 491 5.60 25.89 -8.56
C ILE A 491 4.35 25.00 -8.69
N PHE A 492 3.25 25.37 -8.02
CA PHE A 492 1.93 24.76 -8.11
C PHE A 492 0.91 25.90 -8.27
N SER A 493 0.51 26.17 -9.52
CA SER A 493 -0.36 27.31 -9.85
C SER A 493 -1.83 26.98 -9.56
N LEU A 494 -2.16 26.87 -8.27
CA LEU A 494 -3.47 26.43 -7.76
C LEU A 494 -4.51 27.56 -7.66
N ILE A 495 -4.10 28.83 -7.70
CA ILE A 495 -5.01 29.97 -7.63
C ILE A 495 -4.35 31.23 -8.21
N HIS A 496 -5.12 32.03 -8.94
CA HIS A 496 -4.67 33.31 -9.46
C HIS A 496 -4.82 34.44 -8.40
N PRO A 497 -3.86 35.39 -8.26
CA PRO A 497 -3.94 36.45 -7.26
C PRO A 497 -5.24 37.26 -7.26
N LYS A 498 -5.75 37.61 -8.45
CA LYS A 498 -7.01 38.35 -8.60
C LYS A 498 -8.22 37.55 -8.07
N GLU A 499 -8.29 36.26 -8.41
CA GLU A 499 -9.39 35.38 -8.00
C GLU A 499 -9.33 35.13 -6.48
N PHE A 500 -8.12 35.06 -5.90
CA PHE A 500 -7.97 35.01 -4.46
C PHE A 500 -8.50 36.26 -3.77
N GLU A 501 -8.16 37.45 -4.28
CA GLU A 501 -8.60 38.71 -3.69
C GLU A 501 -10.12 38.86 -3.69
N GLU A 502 -10.77 38.49 -4.81
CA GLU A 502 -12.23 38.45 -4.91
C GLU A 502 -12.86 37.47 -3.91
N ARG A 503 -12.28 36.26 -3.77
CA ARG A 503 -12.72 35.25 -2.78
C ARG A 503 -12.49 35.71 -1.34
N LEU A 504 -11.39 36.40 -1.09
CA LEU A 504 -11.07 36.94 0.23
C LEU A 504 -12.04 38.06 0.60
N ASP A 505 -12.35 38.96 -0.34
CA ASP A 505 -13.36 40.00 -0.13
C ASP A 505 -14.71 39.40 0.24
N PHE A 506 -15.13 38.35 -0.48
CA PHE A 506 -16.34 37.60 -0.18
C PHE A 506 -16.33 37.02 1.25
N VAL A 507 -15.23 36.39 1.68
CA VAL A 507 -15.10 35.78 3.03
C VAL A 507 -15.20 36.82 4.16
N TYR A 508 -14.80 38.07 3.93
CA TYR A 508 -14.80 39.12 4.96
C TYR A 508 -16.08 39.94 5.02
N HIS A 509 -16.77 40.10 3.88
CA HIS A 509 -17.91 41.03 3.77
C HIS A 509 -19.26 40.33 3.64
N GLN A 510 -19.29 39.03 3.30
CA GLN A 510 -20.53 38.27 3.19
C GLN A 510 -20.74 37.33 4.39
N PRO A 511 -21.97 37.19 4.90
CA PRO A 511 -22.24 36.22 5.95
C PRO A 511 -21.95 34.80 5.45
N PRO A 512 -21.34 33.93 6.28
CA PRO A 512 -21.03 32.57 5.88
C PRO A 512 -22.30 31.75 5.64
N ASP A 513 -22.44 31.22 4.43
CA ASP A 513 -23.48 30.26 4.08
C ASP A 513 -22.86 28.91 3.70
N PHE A 514 -22.80 28.00 4.68
CA PHE A 514 -22.23 26.67 4.50
C PHE A 514 -23.20 25.64 3.92
N SER A 515 -24.42 26.05 3.54
CA SER A 515 -25.33 25.17 2.81
C SER A 515 -24.90 25.01 1.34
N HIS A 516 -24.16 25.97 0.81
CA HIS A 516 -23.66 25.96 -0.56
C HIS A 516 -22.23 25.43 -0.65
N ARG A 517 -22.04 24.44 -1.54
CA ARG A 517 -20.75 23.78 -1.75
C ARG A 517 -19.64 24.74 -2.20
N GLU A 518 -19.95 25.67 -3.11
CA GLU A 518 -18.97 26.62 -3.62
C GLU A 518 -18.48 27.56 -2.53
N THR A 519 -19.39 28.03 -1.67
CA THR A 519 -19.05 28.82 -0.48
C THR A 519 -18.14 28.04 0.47
N CYS A 520 -18.43 26.77 0.73
CA CYS A 520 -17.55 25.90 1.52
C CYS A 520 -16.15 25.80 0.91
N LEU A 521 -16.02 25.65 -0.42
CA LEU A 521 -14.73 25.62 -1.11
C LEU A 521 -13.99 26.97 -1.03
N VAL A 522 -14.70 28.10 -1.17
CA VAL A 522 -14.12 29.46 -1.00
C VAL A 522 -13.52 29.61 0.40
N TYR A 523 -14.29 29.27 1.44
CA TYR A 523 -13.77 29.31 2.81
C TYR A 523 -12.62 28.31 3.02
N CYS A 524 -12.71 27.08 2.48
CA CYS A 524 -11.61 26.10 2.54
C CYS A 524 -10.32 26.69 1.97
N GLN A 525 -10.37 27.20 0.74
CA GLN A 525 -9.20 27.73 0.06
C GLN A 525 -8.61 28.94 0.80
N SER A 526 -9.46 29.87 1.25
CA SER A 526 -8.98 31.04 2.01
C SER A 526 -8.33 30.67 3.33
N LEU A 527 -8.91 29.72 4.07
CA LEU A 527 -8.33 29.22 5.32
C LEU A 527 -7.03 28.44 5.09
N LEU A 528 -6.93 27.66 4.01
CA LEU A 528 -5.70 26.95 3.61
C LEU A 528 -4.59 27.94 3.25
N VAL A 529 -4.90 28.96 2.45
CA VAL A 529 -3.95 30.03 2.10
C VAL A 529 -3.45 30.76 3.35
N ILE A 530 -4.34 31.09 4.28
CA ILE A 530 -3.96 31.69 5.57
C ILE A 530 -3.09 30.72 6.38
N ALA A 531 -3.43 29.43 6.42
CA ALA A 531 -2.66 28.41 7.14
C ALA A 531 -1.23 28.30 6.59
N PHE A 532 -1.07 28.20 5.27
CA PHE A 532 0.25 28.18 4.62
C PHE A 532 1.01 29.49 4.79
N GLY A 533 0.32 30.63 4.63
CA GLY A 533 0.93 31.93 4.81
C GLY A 533 1.52 32.08 6.22
N LEU A 534 0.82 31.61 7.25
CA LEU A 534 1.33 31.65 8.63
C LEU A 534 2.48 30.66 8.83
N MET A 535 2.36 29.44 8.29
CA MET A 535 3.39 28.40 8.38
C MET A 535 4.73 28.84 7.76
N TYR A 536 4.69 29.66 6.70
CA TYR A 536 5.89 30.20 6.05
C TYR A 536 6.28 31.61 6.50
N SER A 537 5.46 32.30 7.30
CA SER A 537 5.82 33.60 7.89
C SER A 537 6.44 33.47 9.28
N VAL A 538 6.03 32.45 10.04
CA VAL A 538 6.42 32.26 11.43
C VAL A 538 7.57 31.26 11.48
N ASN A 539 8.77 31.78 11.77
CA ASN A 539 10.00 31.01 11.73
C ASN A 539 10.36 30.31 13.06
N GLN A 540 9.58 30.51 14.13
CA GLN A 540 9.75 29.83 15.41
C GLN A 540 8.40 29.64 16.08
N TRP A 541 8.14 28.45 16.61
CA TRP A 541 6.88 28.12 17.28
C TRP A 541 7.11 27.17 18.46
N SER A 542 6.42 27.42 19.56
CA SER A 542 6.59 26.71 20.82
C SER A 542 5.25 26.27 21.43
N GLY A 543 4.18 26.18 20.62
CA GLY A 543 2.85 25.79 21.08
C GLY A 543 2.53 24.33 20.74
N ASP A 544 1.75 23.68 21.61
CA ASP A 544 1.46 22.24 21.50
C ASP A 544 0.32 21.92 20.51
N ASP A 545 -0.32 22.96 19.96
CA ASP A 545 -1.53 22.89 19.15
C ASP A 545 -1.30 22.65 17.65
N GLY A 546 -0.07 22.41 17.19
CA GLY A 546 0.26 22.35 15.76
C GLY A 546 1.15 23.49 15.28
N PRO A 547 1.73 23.40 14.06
CA PRO A 547 2.54 24.47 13.51
C PRO A 547 1.71 25.75 13.27
N PRO A 548 2.37 26.91 13.07
CA PRO A 548 1.68 28.16 12.79
C PRO A 548 0.66 28.01 11.65
N GLY A 549 -0.58 28.43 11.89
CA GLY A 549 -1.67 28.30 10.94
C GLY A 549 -2.49 27.00 11.03
N PHE A 550 -2.08 26.03 11.83
CA PHE A 550 -2.76 24.72 11.96
C PHE A 550 -4.23 24.84 12.36
N LYS A 551 -4.59 25.82 13.19
CA LYS A 551 -5.99 26.10 13.52
C LYS A 551 -6.85 26.36 12.27
N TYR A 552 -6.36 27.14 11.31
CA TYR A 552 -7.10 27.45 10.09
C TYR A 552 -7.19 26.22 9.18
N PHE A 553 -6.14 25.40 9.13
CA PHE A 553 -6.16 24.12 8.43
C PHE A 553 -7.24 23.17 9.00
N LYS A 554 -7.35 23.04 10.33
CA LYS A 554 -8.41 22.26 10.99
C LYS A 554 -9.80 22.71 10.56
N HIS A 555 -10.04 24.02 10.53
CA HIS A 555 -11.31 24.58 10.07
C HIS A 555 -11.54 24.37 8.56
N ALA A 556 -10.50 24.45 7.73
CA ALA A 556 -10.60 24.14 6.30
C ALA A 556 -10.98 22.67 6.06
N LEU A 557 -10.37 21.72 6.76
CA LEU A 557 -10.71 20.30 6.67
C LEU A 557 -12.17 20.00 7.04
N ARG A 558 -12.73 20.79 7.96
CA ARG A 558 -14.14 20.68 8.34
C ARG A 558 -15.08 21.13 7.23
N LEU A 559 -14.71 22.19 6.52
CA LEU A 559 -15.50 22.79 5.44
C LEU A 559 -15.32 22.04 4.12
N LEU A 560 -14.41 21.06 4.06
CA LEU A 560 -14.16 20.28 2.86
C LEU A 560 -15.45 19.54 2.45
N PRO A 561 -15.97 19.76 1.22
CA PRO A 561 -17.17 19.07 0.75
C PRO A 561 -17.04 17.55 0.76
N ASP A 562 -18.18 16.85 0.73
CA ASP A 562 -18.17 15.39 0.65
C ASP A 562 -17.58 14.93 -0.68
N ILE A 563 -16.71 13.93 -0.61
CA ILE A 563 -15.83 13.50 -1.72
C ILE A 563 -16.60 12.80 -2.84
N TYR A 564 -17.82 12.32 -2.57
CA TYR A 564 -18.66 11.58 -3.50
C TYR A 564 -19.59 12.47 -4.34
N GLU A 565 -19.48 13.80 -4.21
CA GLU A 565 -20.23 14.76 -5.00
C GLU A 565 -19.53 15.14 -6.32
N GLU A 566 -20.22 15.86 -7.20
CA GLU A 566 -19.74 16.30 -8.52
C GLU A 566 -18.34 16.94 -8.47
N GLY A 567 -17.36 16.49 -9.27
CA GLY A 567 -16.02 17.08 -9.28
C GLY A 567 -16.00 18.53 -9.79
N SER A 568 -14.99 19.33 -9.41
CA SER A 568 -14.72 20.63 -10.04
C SER A 568 -13.23 20.96 -10.04
N ILE A 569 -12.77 21.79 -10.97
CA ILE A 569 -11.35 22.24 -11.00
C ILE A 569 -11.00 22.93 -9.69
N PHE A 570 -11.93 23.74 -9.16
CA PHE A 570 -11.76 24.40 -7.89
C PHE A 570 -11.59 23.41 -6.73
N PHE A 571 -12.33 22.30 -6.74
CA PHE A 571 -12.16 21.27 -5.72
C PHE A 571 -10.81 20.54 -5.86
N VAL A 572 -10.34 20.28 -7.08
CA VAL A 572 -8.98 19.75 -7.33
C VAL A 572 -7.92 20.69 -6.73
N GLU A 573 -8.03 22.00 -6.97
CA GLU A 573 -7.12 23.03 -6.42
C GLU A 573 -7.09 22.99 -4.88
N VAL A 574 -8.25 22.88 -4.23
CA VAL A 574 -8.38 22.76 -2.76
C VAL A 574 -7.78 21.45 -2.24
N LEU A 575 -8.03 20.32 -2.92
CA LEU A 575 -7.49 19.03 -2.51
C LEU A 575 -5.96 18.97 -2.63
N CYS A 576 -5.36 19.64 -3.63
CA CYS A 576 -3.91 19.80 -3.72
C CYS A 576 -3.34 20.54 -2.50
N TYR A 577 -3.99 21.62 -2.06
CA TYR A 577 -3.59 22.33 -0.83
C TYR A 577 -3.70 21.44 0.42
N VAL A 578 -4.79 20.68 0.54
CA VAL A 578 -5.00 19.75 1.66
C VAL A 578 -3.92 18.67 1.69
N ALA A 579 -3.65 18.03 0.54
CA ALA A 579 -2.64 17.00 0.41
C ALA A 579 -1.25 17.53 0.78
N TYR A 580 -0.89 18.71 0.27
CA TYR A 580 0.41 19.31 0.54
C TYR A 580 0.56 19.74 2.01
N TYR A 581 -0.50 20.25 2.64
CA TYR A 581 -0.46 20.58 4.06
C TYR A 581 -0.36 19.31 4.94
N MET A 582 -1.09 18.24 4.61
CA MET A 582 -0.92 16.93 5.27
C MET A 582 0.51 16.42 5.16
N GLN A 583 1.17 16.62 4.02
CA GLN A 583 2.57 16.25 3.86
C GLN A 583 3.48 17.04 4.79
N ASN A 584 3.27 18.36 4.94
CA ASN A 584 4.04 19.19 5.87
C ASN A 584 3.86 18.74 7.33
N LEU A 585 2.69 18.19 7.68
CA LEU A 585 2.41 17.61 8.99
C LEU A 585 2.98 16.20 9.21
N ASN A 586 3.81 15.71 8.28
CA ASN A 586 4.29 14.32 8.24
C ASN A 586 3.15 13.27 8.21
N ARG A 587 1.97 13.63 7.69
CA ARG A 587 0.81 12.73 7.51
C ARG A 587 0.81 12.14 6.10
N ARG A 588 1.87 11.40 5.79
CA ARG A 588 2.18 10.86 4.46
C ARG A 588 1.04 10.07 3.83
N ASP A 589 0.40 9.18 4.58
CA ASP A 589 -0.71 8.36 4.05
C ASP A 589 -1.91 9.23 3.69
N ALA A 590 -2.24 10.20 4.55
CA ALA A 590 -3.34 11.14 4.26
C ALA A 590 -2.99 12.02 3.05
N ALA A 591 -1.75 12.50 2.96
CA ALA A 591 -1.27 13.27 1.82
C ALA A 591 -1.39 12.46 0.52
N PHE A 592 -0.97 11.19 0.52
CA PHE A 592 -1.08 10.28 -0.62
C PHE A 592 -2.53 10.01 -1.03
N LEU A 593 -3.44 9.81 -0.07
CA LEU A 593 -4.85 9.61 -0.35
C LEU A 593 -5.52 10.87 -0.92
N TYR A 594 -5.25 12.05 -0.35
CA TYR A 594 -5.82 13.30 -0.84
C TYR A 594 -5.28 13.71 -2.22
N ILE A 595 -3.98 13.51 -2.50
CA ILE A 595 -3.44 13.79 -3.84
C ILE A 595 -3.97 12.80 -4.87
N GLY A 596 -4.08 11.52 -4.52
CA GLY A 596 -4.67 10.51 -5.39
C GLY A 596 -6.14 10.80 -5.68
N LEU A 597 -6.89 11.34 -4.71
CA LEU A 597 -8.25 11.82 -4.94
C LEU A 597 -8.28 13.03 -5.89
N ALA A 598 -7.44 14.04 -5.65
CA ALA A 598 -7.34 15.22 -6.50
C ALA A 598 -7.03 14.83 -7.96
N LEU A 599 -6.10 13.90 -8.16
CA LEU A 599 -5.71 13.43 -9.48
C LEU A 599 -6.84 12.65 -10.17
N ARG A 600 -7.51 11.71 -9.48
CA ARG A 600 -8.66 10.99 -10.04
C ARG A 600 -9.81 11.92 -10.40
N MET A 601 -10.05 12.95 -9.60
CA MET A 601 -11.03 14.00 -9.92
C MET A 601 -10.60 14.80 -11.15
N ALA A 602 -9.33 15.19 -11.25
CA ALA A 602 -8.78 15.85 -12.43
C ALA A 602 -8.93 14.99 -13.70
N ILE A 603 -8.70 13.68 -13.59
CA ILE A 603 -8.89 12.72 -14.68
C ILE A 603 -10.38 12.66 -15.07
N SER A 604 -11.29 12.53 -14.09
CA SER A 604 -12.73 12.50 -14.32
C SER A 604 -13.27 13.77 -14.99
N LEU A 605 -12.64 14.92 -14.75
CA LEU A 605 -12.97 16.21 -15.37
C LEU A 605 -12.33 16.38 -16.77
N GLY A 606 -11.57 15.38 -17.24
CA GLY A 606 -10.84 15.42 -18.51
C GLY A 606 -9.70 16.45 -18.52
N LEU A 607 -9.09 16.76 -17.38
CA LEU A 607 -7.99 17.74 -17.30
C LEU A 607 -6.66 17.20 -17.87
N HIS A 608 -6.54 15.89 -18.08
CA HIS A 608 -5.36 15.25 -18.65
C HIS A 608 -5.33 15.29 -20.18
N GLN A 609 -6.42 15.73 -20.81
CA GLN A 609 -6.57 15.83 -22.27
C GLN A 609 -6.74 17.29 -22.69
N GLU A 610 -6.19 17.64 -23.86
CA GLU A 610 -6.47 18.96 -24.46
C GLU A 610 -7.90 18.99 -24.99
N VAL A 611 -8.57 20.13 -24.83
CA VAL A 611 -9.96 20.30 -25.27
C VAL A 611 -9.98 20.93 -26.66
N SER A 612 -10.77 20.42 -27.62
CA SER A 612 -10.92 21.05 -28.95
C SER A 612 -12.11 22.03 -29.03
N ASP A 613 -12.92 22.10 -27.98
CA ASP A 613 -14.08 22.98 -27.88
C ASP A 613 -13.68 24.45 -28.02
N GLN A 614 -14.33 25.14 -28.97
CA GLN A 614 -14.11 26.57 -29.25
C GLN A 614 -14.86 27.48 -28.28
N ASP A 615 -15.86 26.97 -27.56
CA ASP A 615 -16.64 27.73 -26.58
C ASP A 615 -15.88 27.95 -25.27
N ILE A 616 -14.80 27.19 -25.02
CA ILE A 616 -13.94 27.37 -23.85
C ILE A 616 -12.97 28.53 -24.09
N THR A 617 -13.05 29.54 -23.21
CA THR A 617 -12.20 30.73 -23.27
C THR A 617 -10.71 30.37 -23.13
N PRO A 618 -9.78 31.16 -23.73
CA PRO A 618 -8.34 30.95 -23.53
C PRO A 618 -7.93 30.94 -22.05
N THR A 619 -8.58 31.76 -21.23
CA THR A 619 -8.35 31.84 -19.77
C THR A 619 -8.72 30.53 -19.08
N ASP A 620 -9.89 29.98 -19.39
CA ASP A 620 -10.36 28.72 -18.79
C ASP A 620 -9.52 27.53 -19.25
N ARG A 621 -9.13 27.51 -20.52
CA ARG A 621 -8.19 26.52 -21.06
C ARG A 621 -6.86 26.56 -20.31
N ASN A 622 -6.32 27.74 -20.08
CA ASN A 622 -5.06 27.88 -19.33
C ASN A 622 -5.23 27.50 -17.86
N ARG A 623 -6.38 27.79 -17.23
CA ARG A 623 -6.70 27.29 -15.89
C ARG A 623 -6.70 25.76 -15.83
N ARG A 624 -7.33 25.08 -16.80
CA ARG A 624 -7.32 23.62 -16.91
C ARG A 624 -5.89 23.06 -16.99
N ARG A 625 -5.04 23.63 -17.84
CA ARG A 625 -3.63 23.23 -17.99
C ARG A 625 -2.85 23.41 -16.70
N ARG A 626 -2.98 24.57 -16.04
CA ARG A 626 -2.29 24.86 -14.78
C ARG A 626 -2.75 23.94 -13.65
N ALA A 627 -4.05 23.70 -13.53
CA ALA A 627 -4.59 22.78 -12.53
C ALA A 627 -4.06 21.35 -12.75
N TRP A 628 -4.08 20.86 -13.99
CA TRP A 628 -3.51 19.56 -14.35
C TRP A 628 -2.03 19.43 -13.99
N TRP A 629 -1.19 20.35 -14.49
CA TRP A 629 0.25 20.25 -14.27
C TRP A 629 0.64 20.44 -12.81
N SER A 630 -0.17 21.17 -12.03
CA SER A 630 0.03 21.30 -10.59
C SER A 630 -0.30 19.99 -9.85
N VAL A 631 -1.46 19.37 -10.11
CA VAL A 631 -1.85 18.10 -9.47
C VAL A 631 -0.93 16.95 -9.90
N TYR A 632 -0.54 16.92 -11.18
CA TYR A 632 0.42 15.97 -11.73
C TYR A 632 1.77 16.06 -11.01
N SER A 633 2.35 17.27 -10.93
CA SER A 633 3.66 17.46 -10.32
C SER A 633 3.66 17.06 -8.85
N LEU A 634 2.60 17.44 -8.13
CA LEU A 634 2.45 17.08 -6.71
C LEU A 634 2.26 15.57 -6.52
N ASP A 635 1.49 14.87 -7.37
CA ASP A 635 1.38 13.40 -7.36
C ASP A 635 2.74 12.72 -7.55
N ARG A 636 3.52 13.14 -8.55
CA ARG A 636 4.86 12.58 -8.80
C ARG A 636 5.79 12.76 -7.61
N ILE A 637 5.85 13.96 -7.05
CA ILE A 637 6.72 14.28 -5.92
C ILE A 637 6.36 13.44 -4.70
N LEU A 638 5.07 13.41 -4.32
CA LEU A 638 4.62 12.69 -3.14
C LEU A 638 4.77 11.18 -3.31
N SER A 639 4.41 10.63 -4.48
CA SER A 639 4.50 9.20 -4.75
C SER A 639 5.96 8.72 -4.78
N VAL A 640 6.82 9.37 -5.56
CA VAL A 640 8.22 8.92 -5.72
C VAL A 640 9.03 9.10 -4.43
N LYS A 641 8.86 10.19 -3.67
CA LYS A 641 9.59 10.40 -2.41
C LYS A 641 9.11 9.48 -1.27
N SER A 642 7.89 8.96 -1.37
CA SER A 642 7.38 7.95 -0.43
C SER A 642 7.65 6.50 -0.87
N GLY A 643 8.07 6.29 -2.11
CA GLY A 643 8.23 4.96 -2.71
C GLY A 643 6.97 4.38 -3.29
N ASN A 644 5.87 5.13 -3.28
CA ASN A 644 4.59 4.71 -3.84
C ASN A 644 4.59 4.72 -5.38
N PRO A 645 3.77 3.84 -5.99
CA PRO A 645 3.37 3.93 -7.38
C PRO A 645 2.91 5.34 -7.81
N ILE A 646 3.36 5.78 -8.98
CA ILE A 646 2.73 6.93 -9.64
C ILE A 646 1.33 6.54 -10.16
N THR A 647 0.42 7.50 -10.20
CA THR A 647 -1.02 7.20 -10.35
C THR A 647 -1.53 7.18 -11.80
N ILE A 648 -0.79 7.79 -12.74
CA ILE A 648 -1.09 7.83 -14.19
C ILE A 648 0.22 7.70 -14.98
N HIS A 649 0.25 7.04 -16.13
CA HIS A 649 1.44 7.00 -17.00
C HIS A 649 1.45 8.20 -17.96
N ASP A 650 2.64 8.62 -18.39
CA ASP A 650 2.76 9.80 -19.24
C ASP A 650 2.16 9.61 -20.65
N GLU A 651 2.06 8.36 -21.12
CA GLU A 651 1.43 7.98 -22.39
C GLU A 651 -0.07 8.30 -22.45
N ASP A 652 -0.72 8.38 -21.28
CA ASP A 652 -2.16 8.69 -21.15
C ASP A 652 -2.44 10.21 -21.17
N ILE A 653 -1.41 11.06 -21.30
CA ILE A 653 -1.51 12.50 -21.12
C ILE A 653 -1.43 13.22 -22.48
N GLY A 654 -2.54 13.85 -22.88
CA GLY A 654 -2.66 14.59 -24.14
C GLY A 654 -2.70 16.11 -24.00
N ILE A 655 -2.57 16.66 -22.79
CA ILE A 655 -2.67 18.11 -22.55
C ILE A 655 -1.37 18.87 -22.81
N THR A 656 -1.47 20.11 -23.31
CA THR A 656 -0.32 20.96 -23.63
C THR A 656 0.14 21.82 -22.45
N TRP A 657 1.31 22.45 -22.60
CA TRP A 657 1.85 23.37 -21.58
C TRP A 657 0.99 24.64 -21.42
N PRO A 658 0.98 25.27 -20.22
CA PRO A 658 0.41 26.60 -20.05
C PRO A 658 1.02 27.59 -21.05
N ALA A 659 0.21 28.47 -21.61
CA ALA A 659 0.64 29.44 -22.62
C ALA A 659 0.17 30.86 -22.27
N ALA A 660 0.86 31.88 -22.80
CA ALA A 660 0.42 33.28 -22.76
C ALA A 660 -0.98 33.45 -23.39
N LEU A 661 -1.84 34.24 -22.73
CA LEU A 661 -3.24 34.42 -23.12
C LEU A 661 -3.42 35.39 -24.30
N ASP A 662 -2.43 36.24 -24.58
CA ASP A 662 -2.50 37.37 -25.51
C ASP A 662 -1.67 37.18 -26.79
N GLY A 663 -1.07 36.00 -26.99
CA GLY A 663 -0.11 35.78 -28.07
C GLY A 663 1.15 36.66 -27.95
N SER A 664 1.34 37.36 -26.83
CA SER A 664 2.61 38.01 -26.53
C SER A 664 3.65 36.93 -26.23
N THR A 665 4.90 37.22 -26.57
CA THR A 665 6.04 36.35 -26.23
C THR A 665 6.41 36.40 -24.75
N SER A 666 5.69 37.18 -23.94
CA SER A 666 5.87 37.24 -22.49
C SER A 666 4.90 36.28 -21.83
N ASP A 667 5.23 34.99 -21.83
CA ASP A 667 4.57 34.01 -20.95
C ASP A 667 4.50 34.58 -19.52
N PRO A 668 3.34 34.51 -18.82
CA PRO A 668 3.28 34.95 -17.45
C PRO A 668 4.28 34.10 -16.65
N TRP A 669 5.29 34.75 -16.05
CA TRP A 669 6.40 34.10 -15.35
C TRP A 669 6.01 32.86 -14.52
N PRO A 670 4.91 32.84 -13.75
CA PRO A 670 4.46 31.64 -13.03
C PRO A 670 4.20 30.40 -13.91
N GLY A 671 3.72 30.57 -15.15
CA GLY A 671 3.53 29.49 -16.11
C GLY A 671 4.85 28.88 -16.59
N ILE A 672 5.88 29.71 -16.76
CA ILE A 672 7.25 29.26 -17.09
C ILE A 672 7.81 28.44 -15.92
N VAL A 673 7.70 28.96 -14.69
CA VAL A 673 8.17 28.26 -13.48
C VAL A 673 7.46 26.91 -13.34
N LEU A 674 6.13 26.88 -13.44
CA LEU A 674 5.35 25.65 -13.39
C LEU A 674 5.79 24.64 -14.46
N THR A 675 6.02 25.09 -15.69
CA THR A 675 6.43 24.21 -16.80
C THR A 675 7.78 23.56 -16.51
N HIS A 676 8.79 24.33 -16.13
CA HIS A 676 10.11 23.77 -15.84
C HIS A 676 10.11 22.89 -14.59
N TYR A 677 9.35 23.26 -13.56
CA TYR A 677 9.18 22.42 -12.38
C TYR A 677 8.48 21.09 -12.72
N THR A 678 7.47 21.13 -13.60
CA THR A 678 6.74 19.95 -14.06
C THR A 678 7.60 19.03 -14.92
N GLN A 679 8.47 19.58 -15.76
CA GLN A 679 9.44 18.78 -16.54
C GLN A 679 10.36 17.98 -15.62
N LEU A 680 10.85 18.57 -14.53
CA LEU A 680 11.61 17.85 -13.51
C LEU A 680 10.75 16.82 -12.78
N SER A 681 9.49 17.13 -12.46
CA SER A 681 8.56 16.18 -11.83
C SER A 681 8.27 14.98 -12.74
N ARG A 682 8.28 15.18 -14.07
CA ARG A 682 8.20 14.11 -15.06
C ARG A 682 9.43 13.21 -15.04
N ILE A 683 10.62 13.81 -15.05
CA ILE A 683 11.88 13.07 -14.91
C ILE A 683 11.90 12.30 -13.58
N LEU A 684 11.43 12.91 -12.48
CA LEU A 684 11.30 12.25 -11.18
C LEU A 684 10.36 11.02 -11.25
N GLY A 685 9.25 11.12 -11.97
CA GLY A 685 8.36 9.99 -12.24
C GLY A 685 9.09 8.84 -12.93
N ARG A 686 9.85 9.14 -14.00
CA ARG A 686 10.70 8.16 -14.69
C ARG A 686 11.75 7.54 -13.78
N ILE A 687 12.43 8.33 -12.94
CA ILE A 687 13.38 7.83 -11.93
C ILE A 687 12.68 6.80 -11.03
N GLY A 688 11.51 7.15 -10.49
CA GLY A 688 10.72 6.25 -9.65
C GLY A 688 10.35 4.94 -10.36
N GLU A 689 9.94 5.02 -11.63
CA GLU A 689 9.52 3.86 -12.41
C GLU A 689 10.69 3.01 -12.90
N GLU A 690 11.69 3.59 -13.55
CA GLU A 690 12.75 2.84 -14.26
C GLU A 690 13.89 2.38 -13.36
N ILE A 691 14.16 3.10 -12.26
CA ILE A 691 15.26 2.75 -11.35
C ILE A 691 14.71 1.99 -10.15
N TYR A 692 13.69 2.51 -9.47
CA TYR A 692 13.28 1.99 -8.16
C TYR A 692 12.11 1.01 -8.17
N ARG A 693 11.25 1.03 -9.21
CA ARG A 693 10.01 0.22 -9.23
C ARG A 693 10.02 -0.92 -10.24
N LYS A 694 10.18 -0.61 -11.53
CA LYS A 694 10.34 -1.59 -12.61
C LYS A 694 11.79 -2.03 -12.57
N LYS A 695 12.07 -3.01 -11.71
CA LYS A 695 13.42 -3.58 -11.51
C LYS A 695 14.12 -3.73 -12.86
N PRO A 696 15.26 -3.03 -13.09
CA PRO A 696 16.09 -3.33 -14.23
C PRO A 696 16.43 -4.81 -14.20
N ARG A 697 16.32 -5.49 -15.35
CA ARG A 697 16.54 -6.95 -15.42
C ARG A 697 18.01 -7.35 -15.32
N SER A 698 18.90 -6.38 -15.47
CA SER A 698 20.35 -6.51 -15.45
C SER A 698 20.99 -5.15 -15.16
N GLY A 699 22.24 -5.17 -14.76
CA GLY A 699 23.09 -3.99 -14.62
C GLY A 699 23.14 -3.18 -15.91
N SER A 700 23.18 -3.83 -17.08
CA SER A 700 23.13 -3.16 -18.38
C SER A 700 21.81 -2.41 -18.61
N ASN A 701 20.68 -2.93 -18.15
CA ASN A 701 19.40 -2.21 -18.19
C ASN A 701 19.39 -1.00 -17.26
N LEU A 702 19.97 -1.12 -16.05
CA LEU A 702 20.10 -0.01 -15.12
C LEU A 702 20.98 1.11 -15.70
N ILE A 703 22.10 0.75 -16.33
CA ILE A 703 22.98 1.66 -17.06
C ILE A 703 22.19 2.47 -18.09
N MET A 704 21.41 1.80 -18.95
CA MET A 704 20.63 2.46 -20.00
C MET A 704 19.61 3.45 -19.43
N SER A 705 18.93 3.09 -18.34
CA SER A 705 17.98 3.99 -17.66
C SER A 705 18.68 5.19 -17.03
N VAL A 706 19.79 4.96 -16.29
CA VAL A 706 20.59 6.05 -15.71
C VAL A 706 21.11 6.99 -16.79
N GLN A 707 21.64 6.46 -17.90
CA GLN A 707 22.11 7.27 -19.03
C GLN A 707 20.97 8.07 -19.67
N SER A 708 19.82 7.45 -19.93
CA SER A 708 18.66 8.13 -20.51
C SER A 708 18.18 9.28 -19.62
N ILE A 709 18.05 9.05 -18.32
CA ILE A 709 17.61 10.06 -17.34
C ILE A 709 18.64 11.19 -17.21
N THR A 710 19.93 10.83 -17.17
CA THR A 710 21.06 11.78 -17.12
C THR A 710 21.06 12.70 -18.35
N ASN A 711 20.76 12.16 -19.54
CA ASN A 711 20.61 12.95 -20.77
C ASN A 711 19.42 13.92 -20.72
N ASP A 712 18.28 13.49 -20.16
CA ASP A 712 17.11 14.35 -19.98
C ASP A 712 17.39 15.49 -19.00
N LEU A 713 18.06 15.20 -17.88
CA LEU A 713 18.48 16.20 -16.90
C LEU A 713 19.44 17.21 -17.52
N SER A 714 20.41 16.76 -18.32
CA SER A 714 21.30 17.62 -19.10
C SER A 714 20.54 18.49 -20.11
N GLY A 715 19.55 17.90 -20.79
CA GLY A 715 18.68 18.59 -21.73
C GLY A 715 17.89 19.70 -21.06
N TRP A 716 17.26 19.40 -19.92
CA TRP A 716 16.53 20.36 -19.10
C TRP A 716 17.43 21.50 -18.63
N LEU A 717 18.65 21.17 -18.17
CA LEU A 717 19.63 22.14 -17.68
C LEU A 717 20.02 23.17 -18.74
N ARG A 718 20.16 22.75 -20.00
CA ARG A 718 20.43 23.64 -21.12
C ARG A 718 19.26 24.57 -21.44
N GLN A 719 18.03 24.13 -21.18
CA GLN A 719 16.80 24.84 -21.55
C GLN A 719 16.25 25.75 -20.44
N VAL A 720 16.67 25.56 -19.18
CA VAL A 720 16.15 26.39 -18.09
C VAL A 720 16.55 27.87 -18.25
N PRO A 721 15.60 28.82 -18.11
CA PRO A 721 15.88 30.26 -18.23
C PRO A 721 16.90 30.77 -17.23
N ASP A 722 17.72 31.75 -17.62
CA ASP A 722 18.78 32.31 -16.78
C ASP A 722 18.27 32.85 -15.43
N ARG A 723 17.07 33.44 -15.41
CA ARG A 723 16.46 33.95 -14.16
C ARG A 723 16.13 32.84 -13.14
N LEU A 724 16.01 31.59 -13.57
CA LEU A 724 15.82 30.42 -12.70
C LEU A 724 17.13 29.73 -12.31
N ARG A 725 18.25 30.10 -12.92
CA ARG A 725 19.57 29.57 -12.56
C ARG A 725 20.07 30.22 -11.28
N ILE A 726 20.86 29.48 -10.52
CA ILE A 726 21.57 30.00 -9.35
C ILE A 726 23.03 30.15 -9.74
N ASP A 727 23.55 31.36 -9.56
CA ASP A 727 24.98 31.63 -9.65
C ASP A 727 25.62 31.44 -8.28
N PHE A 728 26.43 30.39 -8.16
CA PHE A 728 27.08 30.02 -6.92
C PHE A 728 28.15 31.04 -6.47
N THR A 729 28.61 31.91 -7.37
CA THR A 729 29.59 32.97 -7.05
C THR A 729 28.97 34.18 -6.37
N THR A 730 27.64 34.33 -6.48
CA THR A 730 26.89 35.49 -5.98
C THR A 730 25.81 35.10 -4.97
N LEU A 731 25.96 33.98 -4.24
CA LEU A 731 24.98 33.48 -3.27
C LEU A 731 24.65 34.43 -2.11
N ASP A 732 25.51 35.39 -1.82
CA ASP A 732 25.24 36.45 -0.84
C ASP A 732 24.28 37.53 -1.39
N SER A 733 24.02 37.53 -2.70
CA SER A 733 23.04 38.41 -3.35
C SER A 733 21.62 37.84 -3.23
N PRO A 734 20.58 38.70 -3.32
CA PRO A 734 19.19 38.24 -3.24
C PRO A 734 18.86 37.13 -4.23
N ILE A 735 18.42 35.97 -3.72
CA ILE A 735 17.97 34.82 -4.53
C ILE A 735 16.45 34.68 -4.49
N ASN A 736 15.84 34.30 -5.62
CA ASN A 736 14.40 34.11 -5.71
C ASN A 736 13.98 32.74 -5.16
N ARG A 737 12.83 32.67 -4.50
CA ARG A 737 12.34 31.43 -3.89
C ARG A 737 12.01 30.35 -4.92
N GLU A 738 11.53 30.73 -6.10
CA GLU A 738 11.28 29.81 -7.20
C GLU A 738 12.58 29.20 -7.76
N SER A 739 13.67 29.98 -7.82
CA SER A 739 14.99 29.49 -8.24
C SER A 739 15.51 28.48 -7.22
N VAL A 740 15.36 28.76 -5.91
CA VAL A 740 15.68 27.79 -4.85
C VAL A 740 14.89 26.49 -5.05
N SER A 741 13.55 26.56 -5.18
CA SER A 741 12.71 25.37 -5.35
C SER A 741 13.08 24.51 -6.57
N ILE A 742 13.27 25.14 -7.73
CA ILE A 742 13.56 24.43 -8.99
C ILE A 742 14.93 23.76 -8.92
N ASN A 743 15.95 24.46 -8.42
CA ASN A 743 17.30 23.90 -8.36
C ASN A 743 17.40 22.75 -7.35
N LEU A 744 16.77 22.87 -6.19
CA LEU A 744 16.70 21.77 -5.22
C LEU A 744 15.98 20.53 -5.81
N HIS A 745 14.92 20.75 -6.59
CA HIS A 745 14.20 19.67 -7.26
C HIS A 745 15.07 18.99 -8.32
N PHE A 746 15.83 19.78 -9.10
CA PHE A 746 16.80 19.28 -10.08
C PHE A 746 17.91 18.45 -9.42
N TYR A 747 18.61 18.99 -8.41
CA TYR A 747 19.67 18.27 -7.71
C TYR A 747 19.15 17.03 -6.98
N SER A 748 17.91 17.05 -6.49
CA SER A 748 17.26 15.85 -5.96
C SER A 748 17.07 14.77 -7.04
N CYS A 749 16.77 15.13 -8.29
CA CYS A 749 16.67 14.16 -9.39
C CYS A 749 18.05 13.57 -9.74
N VAL A 750 19.10 14.40 -9.77
CA VAL A 750 20.49 13.92 -9.96
C VAL A 750 20.86 12.92 -8.85
N ASN A 751 20.64 13.31 -7.59
CA ASN A 751 20.93 12.45 -6.45
C ASN A 751 20.16 11.13 -6.52
N MET A 752 18.85 11.16 -6.77
CA MET A 752 18.04 9.94 -6.84
C MET A 752 18.42 9.04 -8.02
N THR A 753 18.93 9.59 -9.12
CA THR A 753 19.38 8.79 -10.28
C THR A 753 20.66 8.03 -9.96
N ALA A 754 21.64 8.69 -9.34
CA ALA A 754 22.97 8.11 -9.07
C ALA A 754 23.07 7.39 -7.72
N ARG A 755 22.11 7.60 -6.81
CA ARG A 755 22.12 7.06 -5.44
C ARG A 755 22.42 5.56 -5.37
N PRO A 756 21.77 4.64 -6.12
CA PRO A 756 22.05 3.21 -5.99
C PRO A 756 23.53 2.86 -6.21
N LEU A 757 24.14 3.48 -7.23
CA LEU A 757 25.55 3.30 -7.55
C LEU A 757 26.48 3.85 -6.47
N VAL A 758 26.22 5.08 -5.99
CA VAL A 758 27.03 5.70 -4.94
C VAL A 758 27.02 4.85 -3.67
N PHE A 759 25.84 4.37 -3.27
CA PHE A 759 25.69 3.55 -2.07
C PHE A 759 26.34 2.17 -2.22
N TYR A 760 26.30 1.57 -3.40
CA TYR A 760 27.04 0.33 -3.68
C TYR A 760 28.54 0.50 -3.49
N VAL A 761 29.12 1.56 -4.07
CA VAL A 761 30.56 1.84 -3.95
C VAL A 761 30.95 2.14 -2.51
N ILE A 762 30.13 2.91 -1.78
CA ILE A 762 30.32 3.17 -0.35
C ILE A 762 30.34 1.87 0.45
N GLN A 763 29.38 0.96 0.23
CA GLN A 763 29.34 -0.32 0.93
C GLN A 763 30.58 -1.16 0.65
N ARG A 764 30.95 -1.34 -0.63
CA ARG A 764 32.14 -2.09 -1.03
C ARG A 764 33.43 -1.53 -0.39
N ARG A 765 33.51 -0.21 -0.21
CA ARG A 765 34.67 0.42 0.46
C ARG A 765 34.68 0.21 1.96
N LEU A 766 33.53 0.35 2.62
CA LEU A 766 33.44 0.07 4.06
C LEU A 766 33.84 -1.39 4.35
N ASP A 767 33.38 -2.33 3.53
CA ASP A 767 33.73 -3.76 3.64
C ASP A 767 35.25 -4.00 3.43
N ALA A 768 35.83 -3.39 2.40
CA ALA A 768 37.28 -3.49 2.13
C ALA A 768 38.12 -2.83 3.24
N GLY A 769 37.64 -1.72 3.82
CA GLY A 769 38.28 -1.03 4.94
C GLY A 769 38.34 -1.90 6.19
N MET A 770 37.25 -2.61 6.49
CA MET A 770 37.18 -3.57 7.60
C MET A 770 38.15 -4.75 7.42
N MET A 771 38.44 -5.14 6.18
CA MET A 771 39.41 -6.20 5.86
C MET A 771 40.86 -5.69 5.72
N GLY A 772 41.13 -4.41 5.94
CA GLY A 772 42.45 -3.80 5.77
C GLY A 772 42.94 -3.80 4.30
N ALA A 773 42.03 -3.98 3.34
CA ALA A 773 42.31 -4.14 1.92
C ALA A 773 41.81 -2.97 1.06
N SER A 774 41.29 -1.90 1.67
CA SER A 774 40.82 -0.73 0.93
C SER A 774 41.97 0.02 0.27
N ALA A 775 41.86 0.25 -1.04
CA ALA A 775 42.68 1.22 -1.75
C ALA A 775 42.51 2.62 -1.12
N GLU A 776 43.58 3.42 -1.16
CA GLU A 776 43.52 4.80 -0.68
C GLU A 776 42.50 5.61 -1.49
N ASP A 777 42.56 5.55 -2.82
CA ASP A 777 41.59 6.22 -3.69
C ASP A 777 40.36 5.33 -3.99
N TRP A 778 39.17 5.93 -3.95
CA TRP A 778 37.90 5.27 -4.31
C TRP A 778 37.69 5.13 -5.81
N LYS A 779 38.47 5.87 -6.61
CA LYS A 779 38.43 5.82 -8.07
C LYS A 779 39.18 4.62 -8.64
N GLU A 780 40.07 4.00 -7.86
CA GLU A 780 40.86 2.86 -8.30
C GLU A 780 39.96 1.66 -8.67
N GLY A 781 40.11 1.18 -9.91
CA GLY A 781 39.33 0.07 -10.44
C GLY A 781 37.90 0.43 -10.85
N LEU A 782 37.53 1.72 -10.85
CA LEU A 782 36.27 2.20 -11.43
C LEU A 782 36.52 2.83 -12.80
N ALA A 783 35.56 2.68 -13.70
CA ALA A 783 35.61 3.33 -14.99
C ALA A 783 35.41 4.85 -14.86
N PRO A 784 36.02 5.68 -15.73
CA PRO A 784 35.95 7.15 -15.62
C PRO A 784 34.52 7.71 -15.59
N ASN A 785 33.56 7.08 -16.28
CA ASN A 785 32.17 7.54 -16.32
C ASN A 785 31.41 7.23 -15.03
N THR A 786 31.59 6.03 -14.48
CA THR A 786 31.13 5.68 -13.12
C THR A 786 31.62 6.70 -12.09
N VAL A 787 32.91 7.06 -12.15
CA VAL A 787 33.49 8.10 -11.28
C VAL A 787 32.79 9.43 -11.49
N ALA A 788 32.56 9.85 -12.74
CA ALA A 788 31.86 11.10 -13.06
C ALA A 788 30.41 11.15 -12.54
N VAL A 789 29.68 10.02 -12.57
CA VAL A 789 28.31 9.92 -12.02
C VAL A 789 28.31 10.06 -10.50
N ILE A 790 29.27 9.43 -9.82
CA ILE A 790 29.43 9.54 -8.37
C ILE A 790 29.85 10.96 -7.98
N ASP A 791 30.83 11.55 -8.66
CA ASP A 791 31.27 12.93 -8.46
C ASP A 791 30.12 13.93 -8.69
N SER A 792 29.29 13.70 -9.71
CA SER A 792 28.08 14.49 -9.99
C SER A 792 27.06 14.43 -8.85
N CYS A 793 26.87 13.25 -8.25
CA CYS A 793 25.97 13.05 -7.12
C CYS A 793 26.47 13.76 -5.85
N ILE A 794 27.77 13.67 -5.56
CA ILE A 794 28.40 14.39 -4.44
C ILE A 794 28.28 15.90 -4.66
N THR A 795 28.55 16.36 -5.87
CA THR A 795 28.44 17.76 -6.28
C THR A 795 27.01 18.27 -6.12
N ALA A 796 26.00 17.49 -6.52
CA ALA A 796 24.60 17.83 -6.36
C ALA A 796 24.18 17.92 -4.87
N ALA A 797 24.68 17.06 -3.99
CA ALA A 797 24.46 17.16 -2.54
C ALA A 797 25.12 18.41 -1.92
N ARG A 798 26.34 18.76 -2.36
CA ARG A 798 27.03 19.99 -1.96
C ARG A 798 26.26 21.24 -2.43
N ALA A 799 25.86 21.26 -3.70
CA ALA A 799 25.07 22.34 -4.29
C ALA A 799 23.73 22.53 -3.55
N THR A 800 23.03 21.43 -3.23
CA THR A 800 21.81 21.46 -2.41
C THR A 800 22.05 22.16 -1.07
N THR A 801 23.16 21.83 -0.41
CA THR A 801 23.52 22.42 0.89
C THR A 801 23.83 23.91 0.76
N MET A 802 24.62 24.30 -0.24
CA MET A 802 24.99 25.70 -0.47
C MET A 802 23.76 26.57 -0.77
N ILE A 803 22.84 26.07 -1.60
CA ILE A 803 21.58 26.75 -1.90
C ILE A 803 20.75 26.92 -0.62
N MET A 804 20.65 25.87 0.20
CA MET A 804 19.91 25.94 1.46
C MET A 804 20.56 26.87 2.47
N ASP A 805 21.89 26.94 2.55
CA ASP A 805 22.61 27.89 3.42
C ASP A 805 22.38 29.34 2.97
N ALA A 806 22.47 29.61 1.67
CA ALA A 806 22.15 30.91 1.10
C ALA A 806 20.68 31.30 1.38
N ALA A 807 19.75 30.36 1.20
CA ALA A 807 18.35 30.56 1.54
C ALA A 807 18.16 30.83 3.03
N ALA A 808 18.91 30.16 3.92
CA ALA A 808 18.85 30.38 5.37
C ALA A 808 19.27 31.81 5.74
N LYS A 809 20.41 32.26 5.21
CA LYS A 809 20.95 33.61 5.42
C LYS A 809 19.98 34.71 4.97
N GLN A 810 19.16 34.41 3.97
CA GLN A 810 18.15 35.31 3.42
C GLN A 810 16.74 35.09 3.98
N ASN A 811 16.57 34.24 5.00
CA ASN A 811 15.27 33.88 5.61
C ASN A 811 14.24 33.28 4.64
N LEU A 812 14.70 32.51 3.65
CA LEU A 812 13.89 31.86 2.62
C LEU A 812 13.61 30.37 2.90
N ILE A 813 14.10 29.82 4.03
CA ILE A 813 13.81 28.45 4.44
C ILE A 813 12.39 28.34 4.97
N ALA A 814 11.62 27.40 4.43
CA ALA A 814 10.37 26.98 5.02
C ALA A 814 10.62 26.02 6.20
N THR A 815 10.77 26.56 7.42
CA THR A 815 11.10 25.78 8.63
C THR A 815 10.17 24.58 8.87
N TYR A 816 8.88 24.70 8.55
CA TYR A 816 7.88 23.63 8.68
C TYR A 816 7.47 23.03 7.32
N GLY A 817 8.16 23.39 6.24
CA GLY A 817 7.92 22.86 4.91
C GLY A 817 8.60 21.50 4.71
N TYR A 818 7.85 20.54 4.18
CA TYR A 818 8.33 19.19 3.90
C TYR A 818 9.48 19.17 2.89
N LEU A 819 9.37 19.92 1.78
CA LEU A 819 10.35 19.86 0.69
C LEU A 819 11.74 20.29 1.13
N ASP A 820 11.86 21.45 1.78
CA ASP A 820 13.15 21.98 2.24
C ASP A 820 13.82 21.02 3.24
N GLY A 821 13.05 20.50 4.20
CA GLY A 821 13.55 19.50 5.15
C GLY A 821 13.95 18.17 4.51
N GLU A 822 13.22 17.71 3.48
CA GLU A 822 13.54 16.49 2.73
C GLU A 822 14.79 16.65 1.87
N TYR A 823 14.98 17.80 1.22
CA TYR A 823 16.18 18.06 0.41
C TYR A 823 17.44 18.15 1.29
N ILE A 824 17.39 18.88 2.41
CA ILE A 824 18.52 18.95 3.35
C ILE A 824 18.82 17.55 3.90
N PHE A 825 17.80 16.82 4.37
CA PHE A 825 17.99 15.48 4.93
C PHE A 825 18.60 14.50 3.92
N SER A 826 18.11 14.48 2.68
CA SER A 826 18.67 13.60 1.65
C SER A 826 20.10 13.95 1.26
N ALA A 827 20.45 15.24 1.22
CA ALA A 827 21.83 15.67 0.95
C ALA A 827 22.76 15.34 2.12
N ALA A 828 22.32 15.60 3.35
CA ALA A 828 23.06 15.30 4.57
C ALA A 828 23.35 13.80 4.71
N LEU A 829 22.34 12.94 4.45
CA LEU A 829 22.52 11.49 4.48
C LEU A 829 23.59 11.02 3.51
N LEU A 830 23.58 11.54 2.27
CA LEU A 830 24.60 11.21 1.29
C LEU A 830 25.99 11.69 1.74
N LEU A 831 26.10 12.93 2.21
CA LEU A 831 27.37 13.52 2.63
C LEU A 831 27.96 12.84 3.87
N VAL A 832 27.14 12.41 4.83
CA VAL A 832 27.59 11.60 5.98
C VAL A 832 28.25 10.32 5.49
N MET A 833 27.61 9.62 4.56
CA MET A 833 28.11 8.34 4.03
C MET A 833 29.37 8.52 3.18
N VAL A 834 29.44 9.60 2.39
CA VAL A 834 30.63 9.94 1.60
C VAL A 834 31.82 10.26 2.52
N ASN A 835 31.63 11.09 3.54
CA ASN A 835 32.70 11.41 4.50
C ASN A 835 33.18 10.20 5.30
N ALA A 836 32.36 9.17 5.42
CA ALA A 836 32.71 7.97 6.16
C ALA A 836 33.47 6.93 5.32
N ALA A 837 33.18 6.83 4.01
CA ALA A 837 33.74 5.78 3.16
C ALA A 837 34.80 6.27 2.16
N PHE A 838 34.80 7.56 1.80
CA PHE A 838 35.71 8.12 0.80
C PHE A 838 36.84 8.89 1.49
N PRO A 839 37.98 9.14 0.81
CA PRO A 839 39.06 9.97 1.34
C PRO A 839 38.55 11.32 1.81
N HIS A 840 39.16 11.83 2.88
CA HIS A 840 38.74 13.08 3.47
C HIS A 840 38.78 14.22 2.44
N ASN A 841 37.64 14.87 2.25
CA ASN A 841 37.48 16.03 1.39
C ASN A 841 36.88 17.17 2.22
N GLU A 842 37.66 18.23 2.44
CA GLU A 842 37.26 19.32 3.34
C GLU A 842 35.94 19.96 2.91
N THR A 843 35.71 20.14 1.61
CA THR A 843 34.48 20.77 1.13
C THR A 843 33.25 19.92 1.38
N SER A 844 33.36 18.60 1.20
CA SER A 844 32.27 17.66 1.48
C SER A 844 32.00 17.54 2.98
N ALA A 845 33.04 17.61 3.81
CA ALA A 845 32.92 17.67 5.27
C ALA A 845 32.19 18.96 5.70
N ARG A 846 32.57 20.10 5.13
CA ARG A 846 31.92 21.39 5.43
C ARG A 846 30.45 21.40 5.01
N SER A 847 30.13 20.91 3.80
CA SER A 847 28.74 20.79 3.37
C SER A 847 27.93 19.85 4.28
N MET A 848 28.51 18.75 4.75
CA MET A 848 27.86 17.88 5.74
C MET A 848 27.51 18.66 7.02
N GLU A 849 28.49 19.39 7.60
CA GLU A 849 28.26 20.18 8.83
C GLU A 849 27.23 21.29 8.63
N THR A 850 27.25 21.98 7.48
CA THR A 850 26.24 22.97 7.14
C THR A 850 24.85 22.33 7.07
N ALA A 851 24.69 21.18 6.40
CA ALA A 851 23.41 20.49 6.31
C ALA A 851 22.88 20.04 7.69
N LEU A 852 23.77 19.50 8.55
CA LEU A 852 23.42 19.14 9.93
C LEU A 852 23.01 20.37 10.75
N THR A 853 23.74 21.48 10.62
CA THR A 853 23.42 22.75 11.29
C THR A 853 22.07 23.31 10.85
N LEU A 854 21.74 23.21 9.56
CA LEU A 854 20.45 23.64 9.04
C LEU A 854 19.30 22.79 9.60
N LEU A 855 19.44 21.46 9.65
CA LEU A 855 18.44 20.58 10.27
C LEU A 855 18.27 20.88 11.76
N ARG A 856 19.37 21.08 12.49
CA ARG A 856 19.35 21.47 13.90
C ARG A 856 18.65 22.82 14.09
N SER A 857 18.97 23.82 13.28
CA SER A 857 18.33 25.14 13.32
C SER A 857 16.81 25.05 13.11
N MET A 858 16.34 24.20 12.19
CA MET A 858 14.91 23.97 12.01
C MET A 858 14.29 23.24 13.20
N ALA A 859 15.02 22.30 13.81
CA ALA A 859 14.58 21.59 15.02
C ALA A 859 14.46 22.53 16.23
N ASP A 860 15.48 23.35 16.49
CA ASP A 860 15.54 24.33 17.58
C ASP A 860 14.40 25.37 17.46
N ARG A 861 13.88 25.58 16.26
CA ARG A 861 12.75 26.46 15.98
C ARG A 861 11.38 25.83 16.24
N GLY A 862 11.31 24.53 16.55
CA GLY A 862 10.08 23.81 16.88
C GLY A 862 9.73 22.66 15.93
N ASN A 863 10.55 22.36 14.92
CA ASN A 863 10.30 21.24 14.00
C ASN A 863 10.91 19.93 14.54
N ALA A 864 10.21 19.28 15.47
CA ALA A 864 10.68 18.02 16.07
C ALA A 864 10.90 16.88 15.06
N TYR A 865 10.22 16.90 13.90
CA TYR A 865 10.46 15.93 12.81
C TYR A 865 11.91 15.99 12.32
N LEU A 866 12.41 17.21 12.09
CA LEU A 866 13.77 17.43 11.63
C LEU A 866 14.78 17.21 12.75
N GLY A 867 14.38 17.41 14.01
CA GLY A 867 15.18 17.03 15.18
C GLY A 867 15.48 15.53 15.23
N SER A 868 14.47 14.68 14.99
CA SER A 868 14.67 13.23 14.93
C SER A 868 15.56 12.83 13.74
N ARG A 869 15.32 13.39 12.55
CA ARG A 869 16.17 13.18 11.37
C ARG A 869 17.62 13.61 11.56
N HIS A 870 17.85 14.74 12.24
CA HIS A 870 19.18 15.19 12.62
C HIS A 870 19.86 14.22 13.57
N SER A 871 19.14 13.75 14.60
CA SER A 871 19.66 12.78 15.58
C SER A 871 20.07 11.46 14.91
N LEU A 872 19.25 10.96 13.97
CA LEU A 872 19.58 9.78 13.16
C LEU A 872 20.87 9.94 12.37
N LEU A 873 21.11 11.11 11.76
CA LEU A 873 22.34 11.37 11.01
C LEU A 873 23.57 11.42 11.93
N LEU A 874 23.43 11.94 13.14
CA LEU A 874 24.51 11.92 14.14
C LEU A 874 24.82 10.49 14.62
N GLU A 875 23.80 9.66 14.83
CA GLU A 875 23.98 8.23 15.14
C GLU A 875 24.72 7.50 14.02
N LEU A 876 24.29 7.71 12.78
CA LEU A 876 24.94 7.15 11.60
C LEU A 876 26.42 7.57 11.53
N ARG A 877 26.69 8.86 11.67
CA ARG A 877 28.07 9.39 11.70
C ARG A 877 28.91 8.75 12.81
N ALA A 878 28.36 8.60 14.01
CA ALA A 878 29.06 7.99 15.14
C ALA A 878 29.32 6.50 14.92
N SER A 879 28.41 5.80 14.24
CA SER A 879 28.53 4.36 13.96
C SER A 879 29.56 4.00 12.89
N ILE A 880 29.87 4.92 11.96
CA ILE A 880 30.76 4.65 10.82
C ILE A 880 32.13 5.35 10.99
N GLY A 881 32.25 6.34 11.88
CA GLY A 881 33.52 7.05 12.11
C GLY A 881 34.58 6.21 12.85
N PRO A 882 35.89 6.50 12.67
CA PRO A 882 36.93 5.84 13.45
C PRO A 882 36.78 6.17 14.93
N LYS A 883 36.72 5.14 15.80
CA LYS A 883 36.86 5.34 17.25
C LYS A 883 38.21 6.02 17.51
N PRO A 884 38.26 7.10 18.33
CA PRO A 884 39.54 7.72 18.66
C PRO A 884 40.47 6.68 19.27
N ALA A 885 41.66 6.55 18.67
CA ALA A 885 42.72 5.70 19.20
C ALA A 885 43.00 6.10 20.65
N GLY A 886 43.16 5.08 21.51
CA GLY A 886 43.31 5.25 22.95
C GLY A 886 44.36 6.30 23.31
N ASN A 887 43.95 7.24 24.15
CA ASN A 887 44.87 7.94 25.01
C ASN A 887 44.58 7.49 26.44
N ASP A 888 45.54 6.75 27.00
CA ASP A 888 45.74 6.60 28.43
C ASP A 888 45.64 7.96 29.12
N LEU A 889 44.65 8.15 30.00
CA LEU A 889 44.73 9.07 31.14
C LEU A 889 43.78 8.61 32.26
N ASP A 890 44.37 8.10 33.34
CA ASP A 890 43.77 7.96 34.66
C ASP A 890 43.08 9.25 35.13
N GLY A 891 41.83 9.18 35.60
CA GLY A 891 41.13 10.25 36.32
C GLY A 891 39.61 10.03 36.45
N PRO A 892 38.97 10.27 37.62
CA PRO A 892 37.72 9.59 37.98
C PRO A 892 36.45 10.25 37.42
N GLY A 893 35.58 9.41 36.86
CA GLY A 893 34.11 9.47 36.90
C GLY A 893 33.42 10.79 36.55
N ALA A 894 32.95 10.93 35.31
CA ALA A 894 31.89 11.87 34.95
C ALA A 894 30.68 11.10 34.40
N THR A 895 29.68 10.91 35.26
CA THR A 895 28.37 10.34 34.96
C THR A 895 27.63 11.29 34.00
N LEU A 896 27.19 10.78 32.84
CA LEU A 896 26.28 11.51 31.94
C LEU A 896 24.94 11.75 32.65
N VAL A 897 24.65 13.02 32.96
CA VAL A 897 23.37 13.47 33.51
C VAL A 897 22.39 13.63 32.35
N ILE A 898 21.37 12.75 32.33
CA ILE A 898 20.17 12.88 31.51
C ILE A 898 19.26 13.93 32.18
N PRO A 899 18.84 15.02 31.51
CA PRO A 899 17.85 15.91 32.08
C PRO A 899 16.45 15.26 32.03
N PRO A 900 15.64 15.35 33.11
CA PRO A 900 14.32 14.74 33.15
C PRO A 900 13.30 15.54 32.31
N SER A 901 12.37 14.82 31.70
CA SER A 901 11.20 15.35 30.98
C SER A 901 10.36 16.26 31.88
N PRO A 902 9.87 17.42 31.41
CA PRO A 902 9.03 18.26 32.23
C PRO A 902 7.57 17.82 32.12
N ASN A 903 7.05 17.22 33.20
CA ASN A 903 5.64 17.33 33.55
C ASN A 903 5.41 18.71 34.20
N GLY A 904 4.26 19.30 33.90
CA GLY A 904 3.99 20.72 34.12
C GLY A 904 3.95 21.19 35.57
N GLU A 905 4.24 22.48 35.74
CA GLU A 905 3.63 23.34 36.74
C GLU A 905 3.82 24.81 36.32
N HIS A 906 2.75 25.61 36.44
CA HIS A 906 2.74 27.04 36.18
C HIS A 906 3.65 27.79 37.16
N ALA A 907 4.53 28.66 36.65
CA ALA A 907 5.13 29.72 37.45
C ALA A 907 5.25 31.02 36.63
N THR A 908 4.52 32.03 37.10
CA THR A 908 4.58 33.43 36.69
C THR A 908 5.91 34.06 37.08
N GLY A 909 6.62 34.70 36.14
CA GLY A 909 7.82 35.47 36.44
C GLY A 909 8.30 36.35 35.28
N THR A 910 7.95 37.64 35.33
CA THR A 910 8.54 38.73 34.54
C THR A 910 10.03 38.89 34.83
N THR A 911 10.92 38.91 33.81
CA THR A 911 12.18 39.67 33.89
C THR A 911 12.83 39.92 32.50
N THR A 912 12.85 41.21 32.15
CA THR A 912 13.83 42.03 31.41
C THR A 912 14.83 41.43 30.40
N LEU A 913 14.79 42.02 29.19
CA LEU A 913 15.78 41.97 28.11
C LEU A 913 17.18 42.44 28.55
N ALA A 914 18.21 41.70 28.13
CA ALA A 914 19.60 42.16 28.07
C ALA A 914 20.14 41.94 26.65
N ASP A 915 20.83 42.95 26.12
CA ASP A 915 21.36 43.02 24.74
C ASP A 915 22.43 41.94 24.45
N PRO A 916 22.61 41.50 23.19
CA PRO A 916 23.62 40.51 22.82
C PRO A 916 25.00 41.14 22.56
N GLU A 917 26.05 40.52 23.10
CA GLU A 917 27.45 40.81 22.73
C GLU A 917 27.83 40.28 21.32
N PRO A 918 28.81 40.90 20.63
CA PRO A 918 29.11 40.61 19.24
C PRO A 918 29.99 39.36 19.04
N HIS A 919 29.69 38.57 18.01
CA HIS A 919 30.48 37.41 17.59
C HIS A 919 31.83 37.79 16.94
N PRO A 920 32.89 36.97 17.10
CA PRO A 920 34.19 37.22 16.48
C PRO A 920 34.16 36.92 14.97
N THR A 921 34.67 37.86 14.17
CA THR A 921 34.90 37.74 12.73
C THR A 921 36.11 36.85 12.43
N VAL A 922 35.92 35.81 11.61
CA VAL A 922 36.99 34.96 11.04
C VAL A 922 37.32 35.45 9.62
N PRO A 923 38.59 35.41 9.15
CA PRO A 923 39.01 36.02 7.89
C PRO A 923 38.49 35.29 6.64
N THR A 924 38.16 36.06 5.62
CA THR A 924 37.81 35.63 4.26
C THR A 924 39.07 35.29 3.46
N GLU A 925 39.32 34.00 3.20
CA GLU A 925 40.21 33.55 2.12
C GLU A 925 39.39 33.00 0.94
N ASP A 926 39.91 33.15 -0.29
CA ASP A 926 39.25 32.93 -1.58
C ASP A 926 38.72 31.49 -1.80
N TRP A 927 37.40 31.30 -1.79
CA TRP A 927 36.71 30.01 -2.06
C TRP A 927 36.16 29.90 -3.50
N GLN A 928 36.43 30.87 -4.37
CA GLN A 928 35.74 31.01 -5.67
C GLN A 928 36.14 29.97 -6.72
N SER A 929 37.20 29.19 -6.53
CA SER A 929 37.71 28.25 -7.56
C SER A 929 37.06 26.86 -7.59
N ASP A 930 36.28 26.47 -6.57
CA ASP A 930 35.65 25.13 -6.45
C ASP A 930 34.11 25.19 -6.33
N LEU A 931 33.51 26.31 -6.72
CA LEU A 931 32.06 26.49 -6.72
C LEU A 931 31.45 25.72 -7.89
N PRO A 932 30.47 24.80 -7.66
CA PRO A 932 29.86 24.08 -8.75
C PRO A 932 29.13 25.06 -9.67
N SER A 933 29.64 25.26 -10.88
CA SER A 933 28.88 25.91 -11.93
C SER A 933 27.76 24.96 -12.38
N PHE A 934 26.69 25.50 -12.98
CA PHE A 934 25.69 24.69 -13.69
C PHE A 934 26.33 23.75 -14.74
N GLN A 935 27.58 23.98 -15.14
CA GLN A 935 28.33 23.20 -16.13
C GLN A 935 29.18 22.07 -15.52
N ASP A 936 29.29 21.99 -14.19
CA ASP A 936 30.23 21.06 -13.52
C ASP A 936 29.63 19.66 -13.28
N ILE A 937 28.33 19.49 -13.51
CA ILE A 937 27.72 18.15 -13.53
C ILE A 937 28.00 17.53 -14.89
N SER A 938 28.95 16.59 -14.94
CA SER A 938 29.24 15.84 -16.15
C SER A 938 28.15 14.81 -16.41
N PHE A 939 27.42 14.97 -17.52
CA PHE A 939 26.38 14.04 -17.98
C PHE A 939 26.89 13.08 -19.07
N GLN A 940 28.21 13.01 -19.31
CA GLN A 940 28.77 12.12 -20.33
C GLN A 940 28.87 10.69 -19.81
N PHE A 941 28.29 9.75 -20.56
CA PHE A 941 28.20 8.34 -20.23
C PHE A 941 28.53 7.49 -21.46
N ASP A 942 29.45 6.53 -21.34
CA ASP A 942 29.78 5.54 -22.38
C ASP A 942 29.35 4.12 -21.95
N LEU A 943 28.85 3.34 -22.91
CA LEU A 943 28.21 2.02 -22.73
C LEU A 943 29.20 0.88 -22.45
N ASN A 944 30.49 1.18 -22.30
CA ASN A 944 31.57 0.20 -22.09
C ASN A 944 31.98 0.03 -20.61
N ASP A 945 31.18 0.53 -19.67
CA ASP A 945 31.41 0.38 -18.22
C ASP A 945 31.24 -1.09 -17.76
N ASP A 946 31.92 -1.45 -16.66
CA ASP A 946 31.92 -2.80 -16.06
C ASP A 946 30.50 -3.26 -15.69
N PRO A 947 29.89 -4.22 -16.42
CA PRO A 947 28.54 -4.67 -16.15
C PRO A 947 28.39 -5.27 -14.75
N ALA A 948 29.45 -5.87 -14.18
CA ALA A 948 29.41 -6.48 -12.86
C ALA A 948 29.26 -5.44 -11.74
N LEU A 949 29.83 -4.25 -11.91
CA LEU A 949 29.63 -3.14 -10.98
C LEU A 949 28.15 -2.72 -10.92
N TRP A 950 27.53 -2.62 -12.09
CA TRP A 950 26.14 -2.20 -12.22
C TRP A 950 25.13 -3.29 -11.84
N GLU A 951 25.49 -4.56 -12.00
CA GLU A 951 24.76 -5.67 -11.37
C GLU A 951 24.80 -5.56 -9.84
N GLY A 952 25.96 -5.22 -9.27
CA GLY A 952 26.09 -4.95 -7.84
C GLY A 952 25.25 -3.75 -7.37
N ALA A 953 25.20 -2.67 -8.15
CA ALA A 953 24.34 -1.52 -7.87
C ALA A 953 22.85 -1.84 -8.01
N LEU A 954 22.47 -2.70 -8.96
CA LEU A 954 21.11 -3.22 -9.09
C LEU A 954 20.71 -4.02 -7.84
N ASN A 955 21.63 -4.85 -7.33
CA ASN A 955 21.49 -5.58 -6.07
C ASN A 955 21.43 -4.67 -4.82
N GLN A 956 21.71 -3.37 -4.96
CA GLN A 956 21.45 -2.39 -3.89
C GLN A 956 20.04 -1.80 -3.96
N ILE A 957 19.40 -1.87 -5.12
CA ILE A 957 17.99 -1.49 -5.30
C ILE A 957 17.09 -2.63 -4.82
N ASP A 958 17.55 -3.86 -5.02
CA ASP A 958 16.87 -5.10 -4.66
C ASP A 958 17.84 -6.01 -3.92
N ILE A 959 17.55 -6.38 -2.66
CA ILE A 959 17.75 -7.71 -2.10
C ILE A 959 17.41 -7.68 -0.62
N ASP A 960 16.50 -8.58 -0.30
CA ASP A 960 16.34 -9.27 0.96
C ASP A 960 17.66 -9.87 1.47
N MET A 961 18.27 -9.21 2.46
CA MET A 961 19.45 -9.73 3.13
C MET A 961 19.35 -9.47 4.63
N ASP A 962 19.38 -10.58 5.35
CA ASP A 962 20.22 -10.79 6.53
C ASP A 962 20.72 -9.47 7.14
N THR A 963 19.97 -9.02 8.13
CA THR A 963 20.41 -8.07 9.16
C THR A 963 21.75 -8.44 9.78
N ASP A 964 22.27 -9.64 9.52
CA ASP A 964 23.59 -10.12 9.93
C ASP A 964 24.74 -9.21 9.47
N TRP A 965 24.69 -8.47 8.36
CA TRP A 965 25.84 -7.61 8.02
C TRP A 965 25.96 -6.40 8.96
N ILE A 966 24.84 -5.76 9.33
CA ILE A 966 24.83 -4.63 10.27
C ILE A 966 24.88 -5.12 11.70
N GLU A 967 24.22 -6.23 12.05
CA GLU A 967 24.39 -6.84 13.35
C GLU A 967 25.82 -7.35 13.55
N ASN A 968 26.50 -7.94 12.56
CA ASN A 968 27.90 -8.33 12.71
C ASN A 968 28.86 -7.14 12.67
N THR A 969 28.54 -6.05 11.97
CA THR A 969 29.37 -4.85 11.94
C THR A 969 29.19 -3.99 13.20
N LEU A 970 27.97 -3.88 13.75
CA LEU A 970 27.67 -3.16 14.99
C LEU A 970 27.87 -3.99 16.26
N LYS A 971 27.76 -5.33 16.23
CA LYS A 971 28.10 -6.21 17.37
C LYS A 971 29.62 -6.47 17.49
N ARG A 972 30.42 -6.15 16.47
CA ARG A 972 31.90 -6.34 16.47
C ARG A 972 32.70 -5.02 16.55
N LEU A 973 32.04 -3.86 16.55
CA LEU A 973 32.56 -2.58 17.04
C LEU A 973 32.32 -2.45 18.54
#